data_AF-A0A5J9SV62-F1
#
_entry.id   AF-A0A5J9SV62-F1
#
_cell.length_a   1.000
_cell.length_b   1.000
_cell.length_c   1.000
_cell.angle_alpha   90.00
_cell.angle_beta   90.00
_cell.angle_gamma   90.00
#
_symmetry.space_group_name_H-M   'P 1'
#
loop_
_entity.id
_entity.type
_entity.pdbx_description
1 polymer ?
#
loop_
_entity_poly.entity_id
_entity_poly.type
_entity_poly.pdbx_seq_one_letter_code
_entity_poly.pdbx_strand_id
1 'polypeptide(L)'
;MLVGPRDLKGCHLTVDGGSSPFLLPRSVHRRRLRPRRLAGDMPETATEADLRRQLEQTLAADPSSPLHHYNLGVFLWGRAEAEQEGDGEEAGRLRAAAAERFLAAAKLNPNDGVPFRFLGHHYARGGDTQRAAKCYQRAVALNPDDAEAGEALCDLLDVEGKEILEVAVCKEASDKSPRAFWAFRRLGYLQALGLAYHRLGMFTAAVKSYGRAIELDSSRVFALIESGNIQLMLGYFRKGVEQFRSALELAPHNQSAYFGLASALLSWSRHCVTIGAFGWAANLLKEASEAAKVCTSLTGNVSCVWKLHGDVQLALAGCFPWVDGKIKRNMDEQVFKDSILEWRNTCLSAANGAKLSYQRALHLAPWEANVHNDTAICLDLVYFMNDNNELNPNVWDLPEKMSLGALLLEPVNKEFWVTLGSISSNLTLKQHSLIRALHLDMSLSEAWAYLGKIYRQSGDKQLARQAFDRARSIDPSLALPWAGMAAENYEQPGGSPVNESFESCLRAVQILPLPEFQIGLGTIAARSGNLLSPQVLMAIRQAVQRAPHYPESHNINGLVSEVRSDFQSAISFYQQARFALGLINSKSDNRYAFTDVSVNLARSLCRAGLASDAVRECEELKTQGLLNVDGLQIYAFALWKIGRMEEALSVSRNLAEKLSGMTPEKANEALGFICTLTYEISGKDSAAAVIHKLPGQLSYTTQLKFIVSALDAMQPNKRFQLPQLSMPPRLTSNEVMSEVHSNIALGKTIGGELDKPLRVDGSLSYLKKALHMYPDCSLVRNHLGSLLLWSGDWMASHKAVRVTSLSNGHTSRRGLRSPHQIQACATVSCYATCTPYPKFSFPTCEQQFLSGYDAIQHLQRLVRCEPWNQDARYLLVLAIFQKTREEKYPKHLCIILKRLILQVLSNGSKSHENKVVQYEIFLLLLLSSEASLQSYDYDNSIARAKEALRTTTSSRADTFFAHLQLCRAYAVQGDLLNSRNEYMKCLQNHTNTEIGWVMLKHMESVCSLEGSSDEIEKCLRDCVERNGSDPLKWASLFNLACAQCFIWDEDFASAEKALVQACAEGDTDSCILFLSGATCMEIAWRFAAPQFISRAAYSLRKAQQKSLASLPIASMLLAQAEGSLGSKTKWEKNLRLEWLSWPPELRPAEVYFQMHLLAGQSSAATSQQNQLMETLQSPERWLLRAIHLNPSCSRYWKALLQLMYV
;
A
#
# COMPACT_ATOMS: atom_id res chain seq x y z
N MET A 1 -5.85 6.10 39.78
CA MET A 1 -4.98 5.78 40.93
C MET A 1 -4.22 4.50 40.61
N LEU A 2 -2.92 4.59 40.39
CA LEU A 2 -1.99 3.47 40.57
C LEU A 2 -1.76 3.34 42.07
N VAL A 3 -2.29 2.30 42.70
CA VAL A 3 -1.90 1.95 44.06
C VAL A 3 -0.82 0.88 43.92
N GLY A 4 0.44 1.32 43.98
CA GLY A 4 1.55 0.46 44.35
C GLY A 4 1.45 0.12 45.84
N PRO A 5 1.80 -1.10 46.25
CA PRO A 5 1.55 -1.60 47.59
C PRO A 5 2.63 -1.13 48.56
N ARG A 6 2.24 -0.65 49.74
CA ARG A 6 2.89 -0.90 51.05
C ARG A 6 2.28 0.02 52.12
N ASP A 7 1.51 -0.56 53.02
CA ASP A 7 1.81 -0.55 54.45
C ASP A 7 0.73 -1.31 55.24
N LEU A 8 0.97 -2.60 55.40
CA LEU A 8 0.47 -3.38 56.54
C LEU A 8 1.58 -4.34 56.97
N LYS A 9 2.62 -3.82 57.62
CA LYS A 9 3.41 -4.58 58.60
C LYS A 9 2.81 -4.27 59.97
N GLY A 10 2.32 -5.29 60.65
CA GLY A 10 1.85 -5.12 62.02
C GLY A 10 0.79 -6.08 62.54
N CYS A 11 0.75 -7.34 62.11
CA CYS A 11 0.22 -8.44 62.92
C CYS A 11 0.94 -9.74 62.53
N HIS A 12 1.86 -10.15 63.38
CA HIS A 12 2.45 -11.49 63.38
C HIS A 12 1.34 -12.53 63.58
N LEU A 13 1.25 -13.51 62.68
CA LEU A 13 1.02 -14.92 63.04
C LEU A 13 1.66 -15.76 61.93
N THR A 14 2.57 -16.62 62.37
CA THR A 14 3.48 -17.46 61.61
C THR A 14 2.76 -18.49 60.74
N VAL A 15 3.21 -18.62 59.50
CA VAL A 15 2.91 -19.73 58.59
C VAL A 15 3.95 -20.81 58.86
N ASP A 16 3.52 -21.95 59.41
CA ASP A 16 4.23 -23.21 59.19
C ASP A 16 3.62 -23.90 57.98
N GLY A 17 4.48 -24.18 57.01
CA GLY A 17 4.14 -24.85 55.77
C GLY A 17 3.90 -26.34 55.99
N GLY A 18 2.87 -26.85 55.33
CA GLY A 18 2.58 -28.27 55.21
C GLY A 18 1.70 -28.51 54.00
N SER A 19 2.28 -29.20 53.02
CA SER A 19 1.70 -29.87 51.85
C SER A 19 0.18 -30.07 51.80
N SER A 20 -0.38 -29.88 50.60
CA SER A 20 -1.68 -30.35 50.13
C SER A 20 -2.16 -31.66 50.79
N PRO A 21 -3.46 -31.77 51.07
CA PRO A 21 -4.33 -32.41 50.08
C PRO A 21 -5.66 -31.68 49.87
N PHE A 22 -6.27 -31.96 48.72
CA PHE A 22 -7.69 -31.80 48.45
C PHE A 22 -8.54 -32.05 49.71
N LEU A 23 -9.18 -31.00 50.22
CA LEU A 23 -10.25 -31.12 51.18
C LEU A 23 -11.40 -30.24 50.70
N LEU A 24 -12.40 -30.91 50.10
CA LEU A 24 -13.79 -30.47 50.09
C LEU A 24 -14.11 -29.78 51.42
N PRO A 25 -14.80 -28.63 51.45
CA PRO A 25 -15.36 -28.15 52.69
C PRO A 25 -16.49 -29.10 53.10
N ARG A 26 -16.13 -30.18 53.80
CA ARG A 26 -17.00 -30.82 54.79
C ARG A 26 -17.20 -29.81 55.91
N SER A 27 -18.12 -28.88 55.69
CA SER A 27 -18.80 -28.16 56.76
C SER A 27 -20.30 -28.24 56.50
N VAL A 28 -20.81 -29.47 56.61
CA VAL A 28 -22.13 -29.66 57.20
C VAL A 28 -22.11 -28.86 58.49
N HIS A 29 -22.72 -27.68 58.48
CA HIS A 29 -23.23 -27.11 59.71
C HIS A 29 -24.19 -28.16 60.25
N ARG A 30 -23.70 -29.02 61.16
CA ARG A 30 -24.52 -29.72 62.14
C ARG A 30 -25.11 -28.65 63.05
N ARG A 31 -25.99 -27.79 62.51
CA ARG A 31 -27.09 -27.27 63.29
C ARG A 31 -27.91 -28.52 63.60
N ARG A 32 -27.81 -28.98 64.85
CA ARG A 32 -28.79 -29.91 65.40
C ARG A 32 -30.15 -29.39 64.94
N LEU A 33 -30.85 -30.17 64.11
CA LEU A 33 -32.29 -30.05 63.97
C LEU A 33 -32.84 -30.27 65.37
N ARG A 34 -32.94 -29.19 66.18
CA ARG A 34 -33.95 -29.16 67.21
C ARG A 34 -35.25 -29.13 66.42
N PRO A 35 -36.10 -30.16 66.48
CA PRO A 35 -37.44 -30.00 65.95
C PRO A 35 -38.01 -28.76 66.62
N ARG A 36 -38.58 -27.84 65.83
CA ARG A 36 -39.54 -26.88 66.38
C ARG A 36 -40.50 -27.74 67.18
N ARG A 37 -40.52 -27.54 68.50
CA ARG A 37 -41.51 -28.14 69.39
C ARG A 37 -42.88 -27.89 68.78
N LEU A 38 -43.48 -28.90 68.16
CA LEU A 38 -44.93 -29.08 68.22
C LEU A 38 -45.20 -29.55 69.65
N ALA A 39 -45.09 -28.63 70.60
CA ALA A 39 -45.47 -28.82 71.98
C ALA A 39 -46.64 -27.87 72.24
N GLY A 40 -47.77 -28.19 71.62
CA GLY A 40 -49.02 -28.13 72.38
C GLY A 40 -49.15 -29.50 73.03
N ASP A 41 -48.91 -29.53 74.35
CA ASP A 41 -49.24 -30.59 75.30
C ASP A 41 -48.86 -32.05 74.97
N MET A 42 -47.67 -32.51 75.40
CA MET A 42 -47.46 -33.94 75.72
C MET A 42 -46.40 -34.13 76.85
N PRO A 43 -46.56 -35.14 77.73
CA PRO A 43 -45.81 -35.32 78.98
C PRO A 43 -44.42 -35.98 78.80
N GLU A 44 -43.45 -35.60 79.65
CA GLU A 44 -42.02 -35.94 79.58
C GLU A 44 -41.63 -37.38 79.97
N THR A 45 -42.49 -38.39 79.82
CA THR A 45 -42.16 -39.81 80.14
C THR A 45 -42.71 -40.84 79.14
N ALA A 46 -42.77 -40.51 77.85
CA ALA A 46 -43.13 -41.49 76.80
C ALA A 46 -41.87 -42.13 76.19
N THR A 47 -41.82 -43.47 76.10
CA THR A 47 -40.74 -44.15 75.37
C THR A 47 -40.89 -43.91 73.86
N GLU A 48 -39.80 -43.95 73.07
CA GLU A 48 -39.86 -43.73 71.62
C GLU A 48 -40.85 -44.68 70.90
N ALA A 49 -41.04 -45.89 71.43
CA ALA A 49 -42.01 -46.86 70.92
C ALA A 49 -43.46 -46.42 71.17
N ASP A 50 -43.73 -45.73 72.29
CA ASP A 50 -45.05 -45.19 72.61
C ASP A 50 -45.39 -44.01 71.71
N LEU A 51 -44.41 -43.14 71.43
CA LEU A 51 -44.59 -42.00 70.55
C LEU A 51 -44.85 -42.44 69.10
N ARG A 52 -44.16 -43.49 68.63
CA ARG A 52 -44.45 -44.13 67.33
C ARG A 52 -45.87 -44.71 67.28
N ARG A 53 -46.27 -45.47 68.30
CA ARG A 53 -47.61 -46.06 68.39
C ARG A 53 -48.69 -44.98 68.44
N GLN A 54 -48.47 -43.88 69.15
CA GLN A 54 -49.39 -42.73 69.17
C GLN A 54 -49.53 -42.08 67.80
N LEU A 55 -48.43 -41.87 67.08
CA LEU A 55 -48.45 -41.33 65.71
C LEU A 55 -49.10 -42.28 64.69
N GLU A 56 -48.91 -43.60 64.85
CA GLU A 56 -49.59 -44.61 64.02
C GLU A 56 -51.09 -44.72 64.34
N GLN A 57 -51.48 -44.55 65.61
CA GLN A 57 -52.90 -44.53 66.04
C GLN A 57 -53.62 -43.27 65.56
N THR A 58 -53.00 -42.09 65.63
CA THR A 58 -53.59 -40.85 65.10
C THR A 58 -53.73 -40.89 63.58
N LEU A 59 -52.81 -41.58 62.89
CA LEU A 59 -52.92 -41.85 61.46
C LEU A 59 -54.02 -42.87 61.12
N ALA A 60 -54.21 -43.89 61.96
CA ALA A 60 -55.28 -44.86 61.78
C ALA A 60 -56.67 -44.25 62.03
N ALA A 61 -56.75 -43.27 62.93
CA ALA A 61 -57.98 -42.52 63.22
C ALA A 61 -58.37 -41.55 62.09
N ASP A 62 -57.39 -40.92 61.43
CA ASP A 62 -57.62 -40.11 60.23
C ASP A 62 -56.55 -40.37 59.15
N PRO A 63 -56.79 -41.34 58.25
CA PRO A 63 -55.86 -41.70 57.19
C PRO A 63 -55.71 -40.62 56.10
N SER A 64 -56.63 -39.65 56.05
CA SER A 64 -56.69 -38.62 55.01
C SER A 64 -55.90 -37.35 55.37
N SER A 65 -55.47 -37.22 56.62
CA SER A 65 -54.74 -36.05 57.11
C SER A 65 -53.28 -36.04 56.63
N PRO A 66 -52.86 -35.04 55.82
CA PRO A 66 -51.47 -34.93 55.36
C PRO A 66 -50.50 -34.64 56.51
N LEU A 67 -50.95 -33.96 57.56
CA LEU A 67 -50.13 -33.59 58.73
C LEU A 67 -49.71 -34.81 59.56
N HIS A 68 -50.60 -35.80 59.70
CA HIS A 68 -50.29 -37.03 60.43
C HIS A 68 -49.27 -37.89 59.68
N HIS A 69 -49.43 -38.04 58.35
CA HIS A 69 -48.42 -38.71 57.51
C HIS A 69 -47.06 -38.00 57.59
N TYR A 70 -47.05 -36.67 57.56
CA TYR A 70 -45.83 -35.88 57.69
C TYR A 70 -45.14 -36.07 59.07
N ASN A 71 -45.88 -35.95 60.17
CA ASN A 71 -45.32 -36.07 61.52
C ASN A 71 -44.74 -37.47 61.79
N LEU A 72 -45.41 -38.53 61.33
CA LEU A 72 -44.88 -39.89 61.38
C LEU A 72 -43.64 -40.04 60.48
N GLY A 73 -43.65 -39.44 59.29
CA GLY A 73 -42.49 -39.42 58.39
C GLY A 73 -41.26 -38.74 58.99
N VAL A 74 -41.44 -37.57 59.62
CA VAL A 74 -40.35 -36.84 60.31
C VAL A 74 -39.80 -37.63 61.48
N PHE A 75 -40.67 -38.27 62.27
CA PHE A 75 -40.24 -39.13 63.38
C PHE A 75 -39.38 -40.32 62.89
N LEU A 76 -39.84 -41.03 61.85
CA LEU A 76 -39.09 -42.13 61.24
C LEU A 76 -37.77 -41.66 60.60
N TRP A 77 -37.77 -40.50 59.95
CA TRP A 77 -36.57 -39.89 59.38
C TRP A 77 -35.55 -39.53 60.45
N GLY A 78 -35.98 -38.87 61.54
CA GLY A 78 -35.12 -38.50 62.66
C GLY A 78 -34.47 -39.72 63.34
N ARG A 79 -35.22 -40.82 63.48
CA ARG A 79 -34.68 -42.08 63.98
C ARG A 79 -33.65 -42.68 63.03
N ALA A 80 -33.92 -42.66 61.73
CA ALA A 80 -32.97 -43.16 60.74
C ALA A 80 -31.69 -42.30 60.61
N GLU A 81 -31.71 -41.05 61.06
CA GLU A 81 -30.51 -40.21 61.19
C GLU A 81 -29.77 -40.47 62.51
N ALA A 82 -30.46 -40.83 63.59
CA ALA A 82 -29.84 -41.23 64.85
C ALA A 82 -29.14 -42.60 64.76
N GLU A 83 -29.68 -43.55 63.99
CA GLU A 83 -29.10 -44.89 63.77
C GLU A 83 -27.91 -44.88 62.78
N GLN A 84 -27.55 -43.73 62.21
CA GLN A 84 -26.53 -43.60 61.16
C GLN A 84 -25.10 -43.92 61.64
N GLU A 85 -24.89 -44.18 62.93
CA GLU A 85 -23.65 -44.64 63.55
C GLU A 85 -23.56 -46.19 63.67
N GLY A 86 -24.59 -46.95 63.24
CA GLY A 86 -24.65 -48.43 63.22
C GLY A 86 -25.16 -49.03 61.89
N ASP A 87 -25.41 -50.35 61.86
CA ASP A 87 -25.72 -51.17 60.65
C ASP A 87 -26.70 -50.51 59.66
N GLY A 88 -26.24 -50.32 58.42
CA GLY A 88 -26.90 -49.49 57.41
C GLY A 88 -28.25 -50.01 56.87
N GLU A 89 -28.62 -51.26 57.13
CA GLU A 89 -29.87 -51.85 56.63
C GLU A 89 -31.12 -51.33 57.37
N GLU A 90 -31.07 -51.18 58.70
CA GLU A 90 -32.24 -50.75 59.48
C GLU A 90 -32.54 -49.27 59.26
N ALA A 91 -31.50 -48.44 59.25
CA ALA A 91 -31.60 -47.04 58.83
C ALA A 91 -32.11 -46.89 57.38
N GLY A 92 -31.75 -47.81 56.48
CA GLY A 92 -32.29 -47.87 55.11
C GLY A 92 -33.79 -48.16 55.07
N ARG A 93 -34.25 -49.16 55.83
CA ARG A 93 -35.68 -49.51 55.93
C ARG A 93 -36.51 -48.38 56.55
N LEU A 94 -36.00 -47.74 57.61
CA LEU A 94 -36.67 -46.60 58.24
C LEU A 94 -36.77 -45.39 57.30
N ARG A 95 -35.75 -45.13 56.48
CA ARG A 95 -35.79 -44.08 55.45
C ARG A 95 -36.79 -44.39 54.34
N ALA A 96 -36.87 -45.64 53.88
CA ALA A 96 -37.85 -46.05 52.89
C ALA A 96 -39.28 -45.90 53.43
N ALA A 97 -39.52 -46.34 54.66
CA ALA A 97 -40.80 -46.16 55.34
C ALA A 97 -41.14 -44.67 55.54
N ALA A 98 -40.16 -43.83 55.93
CA ALA A 98 -40.34 -42.39 56.02
C ALA A 98 -40.69 -41.76 54.65
N ALA A 99 -40.00 -42.18 53.57
CA ALA A 99 -40.25 -41.70 52.22
C ALA A 99 -41.65 -42.06 51.71
N GLU A 100 -42.17 -43.26 52.00
CA GLU A 100 -43.56 -43.61 51.68
C GLU A 100 -44.56 -42.68 52.37
N ARG A 101 -44.30 -42.33 53.65
CA ARG A 101 -45.15 -41.39 54.40
C ARG A 101 -45.05 -39.96 53.87
N PHE A 102 -43.86 -39.49 53.49
CA PHE A 102 -43.71 -38.20 52.82
C PHE A 102 -44.37 -38.17 51.43
N LEU A 103 -44.35 -39.28 50.68
CA LEU A 103 -45.02 -39.40 49.39
C LEU A 103 -46.55 -39.42 49.53
N ALA A 104 -47.07 -40.08 50.57
CA ALA A 104 -48.49 -40.00 50.92
C ALA A 104 -48.89 -38.57 51.31
N ALA A 105 -48.09 -37.90 52.16
CA ALA A 105 -48.32 -36.51 52.54
C ALA A 105 -48.30 -35.57 51.31
N ALA A 106 -47.36 -35.74 50.39
CA ALA A 106 -47.25 -34.95 49.16
C ALA A 106 -48.41 -35.19 48.18
N LYS A 107 -48.97 -36.41 48.12
CA LYS A 107 -50.16 -36.72 47.31
C LYS A 107 -51.43 -36.11 47.88
N LEU A 108 -51.57 -36.12 49.20
CA LEU A 108 -52.73 -35.58 49.92
C LEU A 108 -52.72 -34.04 49.96
N ASN A 109 -51.54 -33.42 50.04
CA ASN A 109 -51.39 -31.96 49.92
C ASN A 109 -50.26 -31.58 48.94
N PRO A 110 -50.58 -31.42 47.64
CA PRO A 110 -49.60 -31.07 46.61
C PRO A 110 -49.01 -29.65 46.71
N ASN A 111 -49.55 -28.81 47.59
CA ASN A 111 -49.14 -27.41 47.78
C ASN A 111 -48.15 -27.22 48.95
N ASP A 112 -47.90 -28.26 49.74
CA ASP A 112 -46.91 -28.22 50.81
C ASP A 112 -45.52 -28.61 50.28
N GLY A 113 -44.55 -27.69 50.40
CA GLY A 113 -43.18 -27.89 49.92
C GLY A 113 -42.31 -28.79 50.81
N VAL A 114 -42.66 -28.93 52.10
CA VAL A 114 -41.78 -29.58 53.09
C VAL A 114 -41.66 -31.10 52.87
N PRO A 115 -42.72 -31.86 52.53
CA PRO A 115 -42.60 -33.27 52.18
C PRO A 115 -41.71 -33.51 50.95
N PHE A 116 -41.73 -32.61 49.96
CA PHE A 116 -40.88 -32.73 48.76
C PHE A 116 -39.39 -32.56 49.09
N ARG A 117 -39.03 -31.71 50.06
CA ARG A 117 -37.64 -31.59 50.53
C ARG A 117 -37.11 -32.91 51.10
N PHE A 118 -37.88 -33.57 51.97
CA PHE A 118 -37.47 -34.84 52.57
C PHE A 118 -37.41 -35.98 51.55
N LEU A 119 -38.32 -36.01 50.57
CA LEU A 119 -38.23 -36.92 49.42
C LEU A 119 -36.96 -36.65 48.60
N GLY A 120 -36.59 -35.38 48.41
CA GLY A 120 -35.33 -34.99 47.77
C GLY A 120 -34.10 -35.55 48.50
N HIS A 121 -34.06 -35.43 49.84
CA HIS A 121 -32.97 -36.01 50.65
C HIS A 121 -32.90 -37.53 50.56
N HIS A 122 -34.05 -38.21 50.52
CA HIS A 122 -34.12 -39.65 50.32
C HIS A 122 -33.51 -40.07 48.97
N TYR A 123 -33.96 -39.45 47.87
CA TYR A 123 -33.45 -39.78 46.53
C TYR A 123 -31.98 -39.39 46.33
N ALA A 124 -31.53 -38.27 46.89
CA ALA A 124 -30.13 -37.86 46.83
C ALA A 124 -29.20 -38.87 47.52
N ARG A 125 -29.60 -39.39 48.70
CA ARG A 125 -28.86 -40.45 49.40
C ARG A 125 -28.94 -41.80 48.70
N GLY A 126 -30.03 -42.07 47.98
CA GLY A 126 -30.21 -43.26 47.14
C GLY A 126 -29.48 -43.21 45.79
N GLY A 127 -28.78 -42.11 45.48
CA GLY A 127 -28.02 -41.93 44.23
C GLY A 127 -28.86 -41.54 43.00
N ASP A 128 -30.17 -41.36 43.13
CA ASP A 128 -31.04 -40.92 42.03
C ASP A 128 -31.12 -39.38 42.00
N THR A 129 -30.07 -38.76 41.43
CA THR A 129 -29.91 -37.29 41.39
C THR A 129 -31.02 -36.60 40.59
N GLN A 130 -31.58 -37.26 39.57
CA GLN A 130 -32.63 -36.70 38.73
C GLN A 130 -33.96 -36.55 39.46
N ARG A 131 -34.39 -37.57 40.23
CA ARG A 131 -35.60 -37.46 41.05
C ARG A 131 -35.40 -36.52 42.23
N ALA A 132 -34.20 -36.54 42.84
CA ALA A 132 -33.85 -35.62 43.90
C ALA A 132 -33.96 -34.16 43.45
N ALA A 133 -33.37 -33.82 42.30
CA ALA A 133 -33.44 -32.48 41.72
C ALA A 133 -34.87 -32.02 41.46
N LYS A 134 -35.73 -32.88 40.88
CA LYS A 134 -37.16 -32.55 40.66
C LYS A 134 -37.92 -32.33 41.97
N CYS A 135 -37.63 -33.12 43.01
CA CYS A 135 -38.27 -32.96 44.33
C CYS A 135 -37.83 -31.66 45.00
N TYR A 136 -36.53 -31.33 45.00
CA TYR A 136 -36.06 -30.06 45.54
C TYR A 136 -36.55 -28.87 44.71
N GLN A 137 -36.58 -28.97 43.37
CA GLN A 137 -37.10 -27.91 42.51
C GLN A 137 -38.58 -27.64 42.80
N ARG A 138 -39.37 -28.70 43.02
CA ARG A 138 -40.77 -28.57 43.45
C ARG A 138 -40.89 -27.93 44.84
N ALA A 139 -40.03 -28.33 45.79
CA ALA A 139 -40.00 -27.75 47.13
C ALA A 139 -39.69 -26.24 47.10
N VAL A 140 -38.66 -25.83 46.35
CA VAL A 140 -38.26 -24.42 46.17
C VAL A 140 -39.32 -23.62 45.41
N ALA A 141 -39.96 -24.21 44.40
CA ALA A 141 -41.02 -23.54 43.64
C ALA A 141 -42.27 -23.26 44.49
N LEU A 142 -42.59 -24.14 45.45
CA LEU A 142 -43.71 -24.01 46.39
C LEU A 142 -43.37 -23.12 47.58
N ASN A 143 -42.16 -23.25 48.13
CA ASN A 143 -41.64 -22.40 49.21
C ASN A 143 -40.23 -21.89 48.89
N PRO A 144 -40.12 -20.68 48.30
CA PRO A 144 -38.84 -20.07 47.98
C PRO A 144 -37.92 -19.81 49.19
N ASP A 145 -38.49 -19.75 50.40
CA ASP A 145 -37.76 -19.49 51.65
C ASP A 145 -37.03 -20.74 52.19
N ASP A 146 -37.26 -21.93 51.63
CA ASP A 146 -36.67 -23.19 52.10
C ASP A 146 -35.19 -23.31 51.70
N ALA A 147 -34.32 -22.76 52.55
CA ALA A 147 -32.88 -22.72 52.33
C ALA A 147 -32.24 -24.12 52.23
N GLU A 148 -32.77 -25.12 52.93
CA GLU A 148 -32.20 -26.47 52.92
C GLU A 148 -32.46 -27.17 51.58
N ALA A 149 -33.66 -27.02 51.02
CA ALA A 149 -33.99 -27.54 49.69
C ALA A 149 -33.25 -26.77 48.58
N GLY A 150 -33.14 -25.45 48.72
CA GLY A 150 -32.43 -24.57 47.78
C GLY A 150 -30.93 -24.88 47.71
N GLU A 151 -30.24 -24.93 48.86
CA GLU A 151 -28.80 -25.24 48.90
C GLU A 151 -28.50 -26.65 48.38
N ALA A 152 -29.32 -27.65 48.74
CA ALA A 152 -29.14 -29.03 48.26
C ALA A 152 -29.38 -29.19 46.75
N LEU A 153 -30.29 -28.41 46.16
CA LEU A 153 -30.51 -28.37 44.72
C LEU A 153 -29.32 -27.71 43.99
N CYS A 154 -28.82 -26.60 44.52
CA CYS A 154 -27.62 -25.94 44.00
C CYS A 154 -26.41 -26.87 44.01
N ASP A 155 -26.15 -27.56 45.13
CA ASP A 155 -25.04 -28.52 45.25
C ASP A 155 -25.14 -29.67 44.23
N LEU A 156 -26.35 -30.16 43.95
CA LEU A 156 -26.56 -31.18 42.91
C LEU A 156 -26.31 -30.63 41.50
N LEU A 157 -26.73 -29.40 41.23
CA LEU A 157 -26.52 -28.74 39.93
C LEU A 157 -25.04 -28.39 39.70
N ASP A 158 -24.32 -28.00 40.76
CA ASP A 158 -22.86 -27.78 40.77
C ASP A 158 -22.12 -29.06 40.37
N VAL A 159 -22.46 -30.20 41.00
CA VAL A 159 -21.84 -31.51 40.71
C VAL A 159 -22.14 -31.99 39.29
N GLU A 160 -23.33 -31.69 38.76
CA GLU A 160 -23.71 -32.00 37.38
C GLU A 160 -23.19 -30.97 36.35
N GLY A 161 -22.58 -29.87 36.78
CA GLY A 161 -22.08 -28.80 35.91
C GLY A 161 -23.19 -27.99 35.22
N LYS A 162 -24.40 -27.95 35.79
CA LYS A 162 -25.59 -27.28 35.22
C LYS A 162 -25.81 -25.87 35.80
N GLU A 163 -24.75 -25.05 35.74
CA GLU A 163 -24.69 -23.69 36.33
C GLU A 163 -25.85 -22.77 35.84
N ILE A 164 -26.30 -22.91 34.59
CA ILE A 164 -27.39 -22.08 34.02
C ILE A 164 -28.73 -22.34 34.71
N LEU A 165 -29.03 -23.61 35.01
CA LEU A 165 -30.28 -23.99 35.69
C LEU A 165 -30.25 -23.57 37.15
N GLU A 166 -29.08 -23.65 37.79
CA GLU A 166 -28.90 -23.21 39.17
C GLU A 166 -29.22 -21.72 39.32
N VAL A 167 -28.70 -20.89 38.41
CA VAL A 167 -28.99 -19.46 38.40
C VAL A 167 -30.45 -19.18 38.10
N ALA A 168 -31.08 -19.92 37.19
CA ALA A 168 -32.52 -19.79 36.91
C ALA A 168 -33.36 -20.07 38.17
N VAL A 169 -33.01 -21.13 38.92
CA VAL A 169 -33.65 -21.47 40.19
C VAL A 169 -33.40 -20.41 41.26
N CYS A 170 -32.17 -19.91 41.38
CA CYS A 170 -31.85 -18.86 42.35
C CYS A 170 -32.54 -17.53 42.01
N LYS A 171 -32.63 -17.16 40.73
CA LYS A 171 -33.37 -15.96 40.27
C LYS A 171 -34.87 -16.10 40.54
N GLU A 172 -35.45 -17.24 40.16
CA GLU A 172 -36.87 -17.50 40.41
C GLU A 172 -37.20 -17.47 41.91
N ALA A 173 -36.32 -18.01 42.75
CA ALA A 173 -36.49 -17.94 44.21
C ALA A 173 -36.34 -16.52 44.76
N SER A 174 -35.34 -15.74 44.29
CA SER A 174 -35.13 -14.36 44.71
C SER A 174 -36.24 -13.41 44.28
N ASP A 175 -36.85 -13.64 43.11
CA ASP A 175 -37.95 -12.83 42.59
C ASP A 175 -39.26 -13.11 43.34
N LYS A 176 -39.48 -14.37 43.75
CA LYS A 176 -40.69 -14.79 44.47
C LYS A 176 -40.67 -14.42 45.94
N SER A 177 -39.51 -14.43 46.61
CA SER A 177 -39.42 -13.98 48.00
C SER A 177 -38.11 -13.24 48.32
N PRO A 178 -38.20 -12.09 49.02
CA PRO A 178 -37.02 -11.38 49.52
C PRO A 178 -36.37 -12.09 50.73
N ARG A 179 -37.01 -13.14 51.27
CA ARG A 179 -36.52 -13.95 52.40
C ARG A 179 -35.67 -15.15 51.96
N ALA A 180 -35.60 -15.45 50.66
CA ALA A 180 -34.73 -16.47 50.07
C ALA A 180 -33.24 -16.09 50.08
N PHE A 181 -32.66 -15.89 51.27
CA PHE A 181 -31.28 -15.43 51.45
C PHE A 181 -30.24 -16.38 50.82
N TRP A 182 -30.53 -17.68 50.79
CA TRP A 182 -29.67 -18.70 50.18
C TRP A 182 -29.43 -18.44 48.68
N ALA A 183 -30.47 -18.00 47.96
CA ALA A 183 -30.41 -17.72 46.53
C ALA A 183 -29.54 -16.49 46.25
N PHE A 184 -29.72 -15.42 47.04
CA PHE A 184 -28.84 -14.24 46.97
C PHE A 184 -27.38 -14.58 47.30
N ARG A 185 -27.14 -15.44 48.30
CA ARG A 185 -25.80 -15.89 48.69
C ARG A 185 -25.10 -16.66 47.57
N ARG A 186 -25.81 -17.57 46.89
CA ARG A 186 -25.29 -18.33 45.73
C ARG A 186 -25.04 -17.44 44.52
N LEU A 187 -25.96 -16.54 44.23
CA LEU A 187 -25.80 -15.55 43.16
C LEU A 187 -24.60 -14.61 43.42
N GLY A 188 -24.38 -14.18 44.66
CA GLY A 188 -23.23 -13.35 45.06
C GLY A 188 -21.88 -14.09 45.09
N TYR A 189 -21.87 -15.43 45.13
CA TYR A 189 -20.67 -16.25 45.23
C TYR A 189 -19.68 -16.00 44.09
N LEU A 190 -20.15 -15.91 42.83
CA LEU A 190 -19.28 -15.68 41.67
C LEU A 190 -18.59 -14.29 41.71
N GLN A 191 -19.28 -13.27 42.23
CA GLN A 191 -18.68 -11.95 42.45
C GLN A 191 -17.67 -11.98 43.60
N ALA A 192 -17.99 -12.67 44.69
CA ALA A 192 -17.08 -12.83 45.82
C ALA A 192 -15.82 -13.62 45.43
N LEU A 193 -15.97 -14.62 44.57
CA LEU A 193 -14.86 -15.39 43.98
C LEU A 193 -14.01 -14.50 43.07
N GLY A 194 -14.63 -13.69 42.20
CA GLY A 194 -13.91 -12.71 41.38
C GLY A 194 -13.16 -11.67 42.21
N LEU A 195 -13.76 -11.20 43.30
CA LEU A 195 -13.11 -10.29 44.24
C LEU A 195 -11.94 -10.96 44.98
N ALA A 196 -12.09 -12.23 45.37
CA ALA A 196 -11.01 -13.00 45.97
C ALA A 196 -9.84 -13.17 45.00
N TYR A 197 -10.10 -13.56 43.74
CA TYR A 197 -9.06 -13.65 42.71
C TYR A 197 -8.41 -12.29 42.43
N HIS A 198 -9.19 -11.22 42.42
CA HIS A 198 -8.67 -9.85 42.28
C HIS A 198 -7.69 -9.53 43.42
N ARG A 199 -8.08 -9.73 44.68
CA ARG A 199 -7.22 -9.47 45.85
C ARG A 199 -5.97 -10.34 45.89
N LEU A 200 -6.02 -11.54 45.32
CA LEU A 200 -4.88 -12.46 45.17
C LEU A 200 -3.97 -12.11 43.98
N GLY A 201 -4.29 -11.09 43.18
CA GLY A 201 -3.54 -10.73 41.98
C GLY A 201 -3.76 -11.65 40.77
N MET A 202 -4.71 -12.58 40.85
CA MET A 202 -5.06 -13.51 39.76
C MET A 202 -6.04 -12.84 38.78
N PHE A 203 -5.59 -11.79 38.10
CA PHE A 203 -6.43 -10.92 37.27
C PHE A 203 -7.17 -11.65 36.13
N THR A 204 -6.54 -12.62 35.48
CA THR A 204 -7.19 -13.38 34.39
C THR A 204 -8.31 -14.29 34.88
N ALA A 205 -8.14 -14.92 36.05
CA ALA A 205 -9.19 -15.72 36.69
C ALA A 205 -10.33 -14.82 37.18
N ALA A 206 -9.99 -13.66 37.76
CA ALA A 206 -10.96 -12.67 38.21
C ALA A 206 -11.85 -12.16 37.06
N VAL A 207 -11.25 -11.81 35.91
CA VAL A 207 -12.02 -11.41 34.71
C VAL A 207 -12.93 -12.52 34.21
N LYS A 208 -12.50 -13.79 34.26
CA LYS A 208 -13.37 -14.93 33.89
C LYS A 208 -14.55 -15.08 34.84
N SER A 209 -14.32 -15.00 36.15
CA SER A 209 -15.41 -15.09 37.14
C SER A 209 -16.38 -13.91 37.06
N TYR A 210 -15.89 -12.69 36.86
CA TYR A 210 -16.75 -11.53 36.63
C TYR A 210 -17.46 -11.61 35.28
N GLY A 211 -16.79 -12.08 34.22
CA GLY A 211 -17.37 -12.34 32.91
C GLY A 211 -18.54 -13.33 32.99
N ARG A 212 -18.35 -14.47 33.69
CA ARG A 212 -19.44 -15.41 33.97
C ARG A 212 -20.55 -14.75 34.78
N ALA A 213 -20.22 -13.96 35.80
CA ALA A 213 -21.24 -13.25 36.59
C ALA A 213 -22.06 -12.27 35.73
N ILE A 214 -21.46 -11.64 34.71
CA ILE A 214 -22.12 -10.74 33.75
C ILE A 214 -22.97 -11.53 32.74
N GLU A 215 -22.45 -12.65 32.21
CA GLU A 215 -23.20 -13.54 31.30
C GLU A 215 -24.47 -14.09 31.96
N LEU A 216 -24.37 -14.44 33.25
CA LEU A 216 -25.46 -14.99 34.02
C LEU A 216 -26.47 -13.91 34.44
N ASP A 217 -26.01 -12.68 34.68
CA ASP A 217 -26.85 -11.55 35.06
C ASP A 217 -26.22 -10.23 34.64
N SER A 218 -26.73 -9.70 33.52
CA SER A 218 -26.23 -8.47 32.93
C SER A 218 -26.57 -7.22 33.75
N SER A 219 -27.45 -7.30 34.75
CA SER A 219 -27.86 -6.16 35.58
C SER A 219 -26.83 -5.80 36.68
N ARG A 220 -25.77 -6.61 36.83
CA ARG A 220 -24.82 -6.50 37.93
C ARG A 220 -23.75 -5.45 37.70
N VAL A 221 -24.09 -4.21 38.04
CA VAL A 221 -23.22 -3.03 37.92
C VAL A 221 -21.85 -3.22 38.61
N PHE A 222 -21.81 -3.84 39.80
CA PHE A 222 -20.54 -4.10 40.51
C PHE A 222 -19.58 -5.00 39.72
N ALA A 223 -20.07 -6.06 39.09
CA ALA A 223 -19.24 -6.98 38.31
C ALA A 223 -18.70 -6.29 37.03
N LEU A 224 -19.50 -5.44 36.39
CA LEU A 224 -19.08 -4.64 35.23
C LEU A 224 -17.96 -3.66 35.61
N ILE A 225 -18.10 -2.95 36.74
CA ILE A 225 -17.09 -2.01 37.24
C ILE A 225 -15.79 -2.73 37.60
N GLU A 226 -15.86 -3.81 38.38
CA GLU A 226 -14.66 -4.55 38.79
C GLU A 226 -13.97 -5.26 37.62
N SER A 227 -14.74 -5.81 36.68
CA SER A 227 -14.23 -6.32 35.40
C SER A 227 -13.50 -5.23 34.62
N GLY A 228 -14.11 -4.03 34.51
CA GLY A 228 -13.50 -2.86 33.89
C GLY A 228 -12.19 -2.45 34.56
N ASN A 229 -12.16 -2.36 35.90
CA ASN A 229 -10.96 -2.03 36.67
C ASN A 229 -9.83 -3.03 36.42
N ILE A 230 -10.13 -4.32 36.38
CA ILE A 230 -9.11 -5.35 36.11
C ILE A 230 -8.64 -5.30 34.66
N GLN A 231 -9.53 -5.04 33.70
CA GLN A 231 -9.15 -4.86 32.31
C GLN A 231 -8.22 -3.65 32.12
N LEU A 232 -8.42 -2.57 32.88
CA LEU A 232 -7.47 -1.45 32.91
C LEU A 232 -6.09 -1.86 33.43
N MET A 233 -6.04 -2.63 34.52
CA MET A 233 -4.76 -3.13 35.05
C MET A 233 -4.03 -4.06 34.07
N LEU A 234 -4.79 -4.81 33.26
CA LEU A 234 -4.25 -5.66 32.19
C LEU A 234 -3.87 -4.89 30.91
N GLY A 235 -4.14 -3.58 30.83
CA GLY A 235 -3.88 -2.74 29.65
C GLY A 235 -4.94 -2.82 28.53
N TYR A 236 -6.05 -3.53 28.75
CA TYR A 236 -7.16 -3.63 27.80
C TYR A 236 -8.13 -2.44 27.91
N PHE A 237 -7.65 -1.23 27.60
CA PHE A 237 -8.39 0.02 27.85
C PHE A 237 -9.75 0.10 27.16
N ARG A 238 -9.83 -0.32 25.89
CA ARG A 238 -11.07 -0.27 25.11
C ARG A 238 -12.18 -1.13 25.73
N LYS A 239 -11.86 -2.37 26.10
CA LYS A 239 -12.81 -3.27 26.76
C LYS A 239 -13.24 -2.70 28.11
N GLY A 240 -12.29 -2.12 28.87
CA GLY A 240 -12.59 -1.46 30.14
C GLY A 240 -13.61 -0.32 29.97
N VAL A 241 -13.41 0.56 28.98
CA VAL A 241 -14.36 1.63 28.63
C VAL A 241 -15.74 1.08 28.28
N GLU A 242 -15.81 0.01 27.48
CA GLU A 242 -17.08 -0.66 27.12
C GLU A 242 -17.81 -1.18 28.37
N GLN A 243 -17.09 -1.80 29.32
CA GLN A 243 -17.66 -2.28 30.58
C GLN A 243 -18.19 -1.12 31.44
N PHE A 244 -17.45 -0.02 31.59
CA PHE A 244 -17.94 1.15 32.34
C PHE A 244 -19.14 1.83 31.68
N ARG A 245 -19.17 1.91 30.34
CA ARG A 245 -20.34 2.44 29.62
C ARG A 245 -21.57 1.57 29.84
N SER A 246 -21.44 0.25 29.76
CA SER A 246 -22.56 -0.66 30.07
C SER A 246 -23.04 -0.54 31.53
N ALA A 247 -22.12 -0.31 32.48
CA ALA A 247 -22.48 -0.05 33.87
C ALA A 247 -23.28 1.25 34.04
N LEU A 248 -22.97 2.28 33.24
CA LEU A 248 -23.68 3.56 33.23
C LEU A 248 -25.04 3.49 32.51
N GLU A 249 -25.19 2.64 31.49
CA GLU A 249 -26.49 2.37 30.87
C GLU A 249 -27.49 1.77 31.87
N LEU A 250 -26.99 0.92 32.78
CA LEU A 250 -27.81 0.30 33.84
C LEU A 250 -28.02 1.24 35.04
N ALA A 251 -26.99 2.00 35.41
CA ALA A 251 -26.99 2.90 36.56
C ALA A 251 -26.38 4.27 36.19
N PRO A 252 -27.19 5.20 35.65
CA PRO A 252 -26.69 6.46 35.08
C PRO A 252 -26.14 7.45 36.11
N HIS A 253 -26.37 7.24 37.41
CA HIS A 253 -25.84 8.09 38.50
C HIS A 253 -24.75 7.40 39.31
N ASN A 254 -24.15 6.33 38.80
CA ASN A 254 -23.12 5.60 39.53
C ASN A 254 -21.75 6.31 39.46
N GLN A 255 -21.32 6.81 40.61
CA GLN A 255 -20.06 7.54 40.80
C GLN A 255 -18.84 6.69 40.45
N SER A 256 -18.80 5.44 40.90
CA SER A 256 -17.67 4.53 40.66
C SER A 256 -17.50 4.19 39.18
N ALA A 257 -18.61 4.10 38.44
CA ALA A 257 -18.57 3.84 37.00
C ALA A 257 -18.04 5.07 36.22
N TYR A 258 -18.46 6.29 36.58
CA TYR A 258 -17.89 7.52 35.98
C TYR A 258 -16.41 7.70 36.32
N PHE A 259 -16.01 7.45 37.57
CA PHE A 259 -14.60 7.49 37.98
C PHE A 259 -13.76 6.47 37.20
N GLY A 260 -14.26 5.23 37.08
CA GLY A 260 -13.64 4.17 36.29
C GLY A 260 -13.54 4.54 34.80
N LEU A 261 -14.59 5.10 34.21
CA LEU A 261 -14.62 5.57 32.82
C LEU A 261 -13.59 6.69 32.57
N ALA A 262 -13.55 7.71 33.42
CA ALA A 262 -12.58 8.80 33.30
C ALA A 262 -11.13 8.30 33.42
N SER A 263 -10.87 7.41 34.38
CA SER A 263 -9.55 6.77 34.54
C SER A 263 -9.20 5.89 33.33
N ALA A 264 -10.17 5.16 32.78
CA ALA A 264 -9.99 4.31 31.61
C ALA A 264 -9.61 5.11 30.37
N LEU A 265 -10.34 6.19 30.10
CA LEU A 265 -10.11 7.09 28.98
C LEU A 265 -8.77 7.83 29.11
N LEU A 266 -8.37 8.21 30.34
CA LEU A 266 -7.05 8.78 30.62
C LEU A 266 -5.91 7.79 30.32
N SER A 267 -6.06 6.53 30.74
CA SER A 267 -5.05 5.51 30.44
C SER A 267 -5.00 5.18 28.93
N TRP A 268 -6.15 5.13 28.27
CA TRP A 268 -6.21 4.92 26.82
C TRP A 268 -5.58 6.08 26.05
N SER A 269 -5.83 7.32 26.47
CA SER A 269 -5.24 8.49 25.83
C SER A 269 -3.73 8.53 25.99
N ARG A 270 -3.19 8.17 27.17
CA ARG A 270 -1.73 7.99 27.38
C ARG A 270 -1.14 6.96 26.40
N HIS A 271 -1.83 5.85 26.18
CA HIS A 271 -1.41 4.87 25.17
C HIS A 271 -1.47 5.44 23.74
N CYS A 272 -2.52 6.18 23.39
CA CYS A 272 -2.60 6.87 22.09
C CYS A 272 -1.47 7.89 21.91
N VAL A 273 -1.06 8.59 22.97
CA VAL A 273 0.10 9.50 22.96
C VAL A 273 1.39 8.74 22.65
N THR A 274 1.62 7.57 23.26
CA THR A 274 2.81 6.75 22.96
C THR A 274 2.87 6.28 21.50
N ILE A 275 1.71 6.04 20.87
CA ILE A 275 1.61 5.68 19.45
C ILE A 275 1.75 6.92 18.53
N GLY A 276 1.61 8.13 19.08
CA GLY A 276 1.63 9.40 18.34
C GLY A 276 0.28 9.79 17.72
N ALA A 277 -0.83 9.24 18.23
CA ALA A 277 -2.20 9.53 17.81
C ALA A 277 -2.85 10.65 18.65
N PHE A 278 -2.26 11.85 18.62
CA PHE A 278 -2.64 12.98 19.49
C PHE A 278 -4.08 13.47 19.29
N GLY A 279 -4.59 13.48 18.06
CA GLY A 279 -5.97 13.91 17.79
C GLY A 279 -7.00 13.03 18.48
N TRP A 280 -6.80 11.71 18.47
CA TRP A 280 -7.66 10.77 19.19
C TRP A 280 -7.46 10.87 20.69
N ALA A 281 -6.22 11.00 21.16
CA ALA A 281 -5.93 11.19 22.57
C ALA A 281 -6.63 12.43 23.15
N ALA A 282 -6.60 13.57 22.44
CA ALA A 282 -7.29 14.78 22.86
C ALA A 282 -8.81 14.61 22.91
N ASN A 283 -9.41 13.88 21.96
CA ASN A 283 -10.85 13.58 21.99
C ASN A 283 -11.23 12.68 23.18
N LEU A 284 -10.43 11.64 23.44
CA LEU A 284 -10.62 10.77 24.61
C LEU A 284 -10.47 11.54 25.92
N LEU A 285 -9.52 12.49 26.01
CA LEU A 285 -9.33 13.34 27.18
C LEU A 285 -10.47 14.34 27.39
N LYS A 286 -11.05 14.88 26.31
CA LYS A 286 -12.28 15.70 26.40
C LYS A 286 -13.44 14.88 26.97
N GLU A 287 -13.65 13.67 26.45
CA GLU A 287 -14.67 12.76 26.99
C GLU A 287 -14.38 12.39 28.45
N ALA A 288 -13.12 12.08 28.79
CA ALA A 288 -12.70 11.80 30.15
C ALA A 288 -12.95 12.98 31.10
N SER A 289 -12.75 14.21 30.62
CA SER A 289 -12.99 15.40 31.42
C SER A 289 -14.48 15.56 31.70
N GLU A 290 -15.36 15.35 30.72
CA GLU A 290 -16.80 15.42 30.95
C GLU A 290 -17.27 14.34 31.93
N ALA A 291 -16.79 13.09 31.78
CA ALA A 291 -17.07 12.02 32.73
C ALA A 291 -16.60 12.36 34.16
N ALA A 292 -15.40 12.93 34.29
CA ALA A 292 -14.86 13.35 35.58
C ALA A 292 -15.62 14.54 36.19
N LYS A 293 -16.09 15.51 35.38
CA LYS A 293 -16.95 16.62 35.83
C LYS A 293 -18.30 16.13 36.34
N VAL A 294 -18.91 15.17 35.65
CA VAL A 294 -20.14 14.53 36.15
C VAL A 294 -19.86 13.85 37.48
N CYS A 295 -18.73 13.14 37.61
CA CYS A 295 -18.33 12.53 38.87
C CYS A 295 -18.11 13.57 39.99
N THR A 296 -17.48 14.72 39.73
CA THR A 296 -17.31 15.78 40.75
C THR A 296 -18.64 16.41 41.15
N SER A 297 -19.61 16.51 40.22
CA SER A 297 -20.96 17.01 40.54
C SER A 297 -21.75 16.06 41.46
N LEU A 298 -21.54 14.74 41.32
CA LEU A 298 -22.15 13.72 42.17
C LEU A 298 -21.43 13.60 43.54
N THR A 299 -20.10 13.74 43.55
CA THR A 299 -19.25 13.61 44.76
C THR A 299 -18.24 14.74 44.86
N GLY A 300 -18.71 15.92 45.25
CA GLY A 300 -17.85 17.11 45.37
C GLY A 300 -16.87 17.09 46.55
N ASN A 301 -17.05 16.17 47.51
CA ASN A 301 -16.28 16.13 48.77
C ASN A 301 -15.09 15.16 48.73
N VAL A 302 -14.86 14.45 47.62
CA VAL A 302 -13.82 13.42 47.52
C VAL A 302 -12.59 13.96 46.78
N SER A 303 -11.45 14.04 47.47
CA SER A 303 -10.18 14.56 46.90
C SER A 303 -9.78 13.83 45.61
N CYS A 304 -9.86 12.49 45.58
CA CYS A 304 -9.36 11.70 44.46
C CYS A 304 -10.10 11.96 43.12
N VAL A 305 -11.37 12.36 43.16
CA VAL A 305 -12.14 12.69 41.96
C VAL A 305 -11.68 14.02 41.38
N TRP A 306 -11.42 15.01 42.24
CA TRP A 306 -10.85 16.30 41.84
C TRP A 306 -9.41 16.15 41.33
N LYS A 307 -8.61 15.30 41.98
CA LYS A 307 -7.29 14.92 41.49
C LYS A 307 -7.38 14.31 40.09
N LEU A 308 -8.26 13.33 39.86
CA LEU A 308 -8.43 12.69 38.55
C LEU A 308 -8.86 13.70 37.47
N HIS A 309 -9.80 14.59 37.79
CA HIS A 309 -10.19 15.66 36.86
C HIS A 309 -9.00 16.58 36.54
N GLY A 310 -8.17 16.89 37.54
CA GLY A 310 -6.89 17.59 37.37
C GLY A 310 -5.93 16.86 36.43
N ASP A 311 -5.70 15.56 36.64
CA ASP A 311 -4.80 14.72 35.83
C ASP A 311 -5.25 14.65 34.36
N VAL A 312 -6.56 14.56 34.12
CA VAL A 312 -7.15 14.57 32.78
C VAL A 312 -6.94 15.92 32.10
N GLN A 313 -7.20 17.02 32.80
CA GLN A 313 -7.04 18.37 32.27
C GLN A 313 -5.56 18.72 32.01
N LEU A 314 -4.65 18.29 32.89
CA LEU A 314 -3.22 18.44 32.71
C LEU A 314 -2.73 17.65 31.50
N ALA A 315 -3.18 16.39 31.36
CA ALA A 315 -2.89 15.58 30.19
C ALA A 315 -3.47 16.20 28.90
N LEU A 316 -4.65 16.83 28.96
CA LEU A 316 -5.26 17.51 27.82
C LEU A 316 -4.43 18.73 27.40
N ALA A 317 -4.04 19.59 28.34
CA ALA A 317 -3.15 20.72 28.07
C ALA A 317 -1.83 20.27 27.45
N GLY A 318 -1.27 19.19 27.98
CA GLY A 318 -0.04 18.58 27.51
C GLY A 318 -0.17 17.79 26.21
N CYS A 319 -1.37 17.42 25.72
CA CYS A 319 -1.59 16.55 24.54
C CYS A 319 -2.31 17.24 23.37
N PHE A 320 -3.01 18.36 23.61
CA PHE A 320 -3.85 19.02 22.61
C PHE A 320 -3.06 19.35 21.32
N PRO A 321 -3.45 18.76 20.17
CA PRO A 321 -2.82 19.04 18.90
C PRO A 321 -3.42 20.29 18.26
N TRP A 322 -2.57 21.05 17.58
CA TRP A 322 -2.97 22.04 16.61
C TRP A 322 -3.51 21.31 15.38
N VAL A 323 -4.84 21.22 15.28
CA VAL A 323 -5.55 20.50 14.20
C VAL A 323 -6.16 21.50 13.25
N ASP A 324 -5.68 21.41 12.02
CA ASP A 324 -5.78 22.49 11.08
C ASP A 324 -6.89 22.20 10.05
N GLY A 325 -8.14 22.19 10.54
CA GLY A 325 -9.33 22.00 9.70
C GLY A 325 -9.64 23.19 8.78
N LYS A 326 -8.89 24.29 8.89
CA LYS A 326 -9.11 25.56 8.17
C LYS A 326 -7.89 26.05 7.38
N ILE A 327 -6.84 25.25 7.14
CA ILE A 327 -5.77 25.66 6.21
C ILE A 327 -6.31 25.64 4.78
N LYS A 328 -6.82 26.78 4.33
CA LYS A 328 -6.86 27.05 2.90
C LYS A 328 -5.42 27.29 2.44
N ARG A 329 -5.07 26.78 1.25
CA ARG A 329 -3.84 27.17 0.56
C ARG A 329 -3.80 28.70 0.54
N ASN A 330 -2.77 29.30 1.16
CA ASN A 330 -2.56 30.72 1.45
C ASN A 330 -3.13 31.17 2.81
N MET A 331 -2.39 30.90 3.90
CA MET A 331 -2.62 31.49 5.22
C MET A 331 -1.92 32.85 5.29
N ASP A 332 -2.64 33.90 5.68
CA ASP A 332 -2.06 35.20 5.99
C ASP A 332 -1.37 35.15 7.37
N GLU A 333 -0.35 35.99 7.58
CA GLU A 333 0.43 36.05 8.83
C GLU A 333 -0.47 36.25 10.05
N GLN A 334 -1.50 37.11 9.95
CA GLN A 334 -2.43 37.38 11.04
C GLN A 334 -3.29 36.15 11.38
N VAL A 335 -3.82 35.45 10.37
CA VAL A 335 -4.63 34.24 10.57
C VAL A 335 -3.80 33.13 11.23
N PHE A 336 -2.52 33.02 10.85
CA PHE A 336 -1.59 32.09 11.51
C PHE A 336 -1.37 32.45 12.99
N LYS A 337 -1.11 33.73 13.29
CA LYS A 337 -0.94 34.20 14.68
C LYS A 337 -2.20 33.97 15.51
N ASP A 338 -3.38 34.28 14.98
CA ASP A 338 -4.66 34.05 15.64
C ASP A 338 -4.88 32.56 15.93
N SER A 339 -4.51 31.67 14.99
CA SER A 339 -4.64 30.22 15.17
C SER A 339 -3.72 29.67 16.28
N ILE A 340 -2.50 30.21 16.41
CA ILE A 340 -1.57 29.84 17.47
C ILE A 340 -2.08 30.36 18.81
N LEU A 341 -2.61 31.59 18.84
CA LEU A 341 -3.21 32.16 20.05
C LEU A 341 -4.43 31.35 20.49
N GLU A 342 -5.31 30.96 19.57
CA GLU A 342 -6.45 30.08 19.86
C GLU A 342 -6.00 28.75 20.46
N TRP A 343 -5.03 28.08 19.82
CA TRP A 343 -4.45 26.84 20.35
C TRP A 343 -3.82 27.04 21.74
N ARG A 344 -2.99 28.08 21.92
CA ARG A 344 -2.36 28.41 23.21
C ARG A 344 -3.40 28.66 24.29
N ASN A 345 -4.46 29.41 23.97
CA ASN A 345 -5.57 29.70 24.89
C ASN A 345 -6.33 28.43 25.28
N THR A 346 -6.54 27.50 24.36
CA THR A 346 -7.18 26.21 24.69
C THR A 346 -6.31 25.35 25.62
N CYS A 347 -5.01 25.26 25.36
CA CYS A 347 -4.06 24.56 26.24
C CYS A 347 -4.00 25.22 27.63
N LEU A 348 -3.93 26.56 27.68
CA LEU A 348 -3.90 27.34 28.91
C LEU A 348 -5.21 27.22 29.70
N SER A 349 -6.36 27.20 29.03
CA SER A 349 -7.67 26.99 29.64
C SER A 349 -7.74 25.61 30.31
N ALA A 350 -7.26 24.56 29.65
CA ALA A 350 -7.16 23.21 30.22
C ALA A 350 -6.20 23.18 31.43
N ALA A 351 -5.02 23.80 31.33
CA ALA A 351 -4.07 23.88 32.43
C ALA A 351 -4.62 24.65 33.65
N ASN A 352 -5.36 25.74 33.43
CA ASN A 352 -6.06 26.46 34.49
C ASN A 352 -7.20 25.63 35.10
N GLY A 353 -7.92 24.85 34.28
CA GLY A 353 -8.90 23.88 34.76
C GLY A 353 -8.26 22.81 35.66
N ALA A 354 -7.08 22.31 35.30
CA ALA A 354 -6.31 21.39 36.13
C ALA A 354 -5.89 22.04 37.45
N LYS A 355 -5.33 23.25 37.41
CA LYS A 355 -4.96 24.04 38.59
C LYS A 355 -6.12 24.17 39.59
N LEU A 356 -7.29 24.60 39.13
CA LEU A 356 -8.48 24.75 39.99
C LEU A 356 -8.91 23.42 40.61
N SER A 357 -8.81 22.33 39.85
CA SER A 357 -9.21 21.00 40.31
C SER A 357 -8.26 20.47 41.38
N TYR A 358 -6.95 20.62 41.17
CA TYR A 358 -5.96 20.25 42.17
C TYR A 358 -6.03 21.13 43.42
N GLN A 359 -6.29 22.43 43.28
CA GLN A 359 -6.53 23.32 44.42
C GLN A 359 -7.72 22.83 45.26
N ARG A 360 -8.80 22.40 44.61
CA ARG A 360 -9.95 21.82 45.31
C ARG A 360 -9.60 20.49 45.97
N ALA A 361 -8.85 19.62 45.31
CA ALA A 361 -8.36 18.37 45.91
C ALA A 361 -7.50 18.65 47.16
N LEU A 362 -6.59 19.61 47.07
CA LEU A 362 -5.70 20.00 48.17
C LEU A 362 -6.47 20.58 49.36
N HIS A 363 -7.51 21.39 49.10
CA HIS A 363 -8.39 21.90 50.15
C HIS A 363 -9.12 20.77 50.88
N LEU A 364 -9.47 19.68 50.19
CA LEU A 364 -10.16 18.54 50.78
C LEU A 364 -9.18 17.61 51.54
N ALA A 365 -7.95 17.47 51.06
CA ALA A 365 -6.93 16.59 51.64
C ALA A 365 -5.54 17.26 51.65
N PRO A 366 -5.27 18.22 52.56
CA PRO A 366 -4.00 18.96 52.60
C PRO A 366 -2.79 18.11 53.02
N TRP A 367 -3.01 16.94 53.60
CA TRP A 367 -1.98 15.98 54.00
C TRP A 367 -1.52 15.06 52.86
N GLU A 368 -2.16 15.08 51.69
CA GLU A 368 -1.76 14.26 50.54
C GLU A 368 -0.58 14.89 49.79
N ALA A 369 0.64 14.41 50.05
CA ALA A 369 1.88 14.91 49.43
C ALA A 369 1.85 14.85 47.89
N ASN A 370 1.23 13.82 47.31
CA ASN A 370 1.09 13.67 45.86
C ASN A 370 0.34 14.85 45.21
N VAL A 371 -0.69 15.39 45.87
CA VAL A 371 -1.47 16.51 45.31
C VAL A 371 -0.63 17.78 45.30
N HIS A 372 0.19 18.02 46.34
CA HIS A 372 1.16 19.12 46.34
C HIS A 372 2.15 19.00 45.16
N ASN A 373 2.67 17.80 44.90
CA ASN A 373 3.57 17.58 43.78
C ASN A 373 2.89 17.81 42.41
N ASP A 374 1.68 17.26 42.22
CA ASP A 374 0.92 17.42 40.98
C ASP A 374 0.51 18.90 40.75
N THR A 375 0.19 19.64 41.82
CA THR A 375 -0.04 21.10 41.74
C THR A 375 1.22 21.84 41.32
N ALA A 376 2.41 21.45 41.78
CA ALA A 376 3.67 22.07 41.40
C ALA A 376 3.92 21.94 39.89
N ILE A 377 3.78 20.72 39.35
CA ILE A 377 3.93 20.42 37.93
C ILE A 377 2.91 21.21 37.10
N CYS A 378 1.65 21.25 37.56
CA CYS A 378 0.60 21.99 36.88
C CYS A 378 0.87 23.50 36.86
N LEU A 379 1.35 24.07 37.96
CA LEU A 379 1.67 25.49 38.04
C LEU A 379 2.85 25.83 37.14
N ASP A 380 3.90 25.01 37.14
CA ASP A 380 5.07 25.19 36.25
C ASP A 380 4.65 25.27 34.78
N LEU A 381 3.76 24.37 34.33
CA LEU A 381 3.19 24.42 32.98
C LEU A 381 2.39 25.71 32.73
N VAL A 382 1.59 26.17 33.69
CA VAL A 382 0.82 27.42 33.58
C VAL A 382 1.76 28.63 33.49
N TYR A 383 2.85 28.65 34.26
CA TYR A 383 3.87 29.70 34.19
C TYR A 383 4.57 29.71 32.82
N PHE A 384 5.01 28.53 32.35
CA PHE A 384 5.61 28.37 31.02
C PHE A 384 4.68 28.88 29.90
N MET A 385 3.38 28.61 30.01
CA MET A 385 2.39 28.99 28.99
C MET A 385 1.92 30.45 29.07
N ASN A 386 2.20 31.20 30.14
CA ASN A 386 1.68 32.56 30.34
C ASN A 386 2.59 33.70 29.86
N ASP A 387 3.89 33.47 29.56
CA ASP A 387 4.84 34.48 29.05
C ASP A 387 4.84 35.87 29.72
N ASN A 388 4.32 36.01 30.95
CA ASN A 388 4.39 37.27 31.69
C ASN A 388 5.71 37.32 32.44
N ASN A 389 6.73 37.84 31.77
CA ASN A 389 8.02 38.25 32.33
C ASN A 389 7.86 39.44 33.30
N GLU A 390 7.20 39.23 34.44
CA GLU A 390 7.43 40.00 35.66
C GLU A 390 8.15 39.10 36.66
N LEU A 391 9.38 38.72 36.31
CA LEU A 391 10.30 38.02 37.21
C LEU A 391 10.64 38.98 38.36
N ASN A 392 9.97 38.82 39.49
CA ASN A 392 10.45 39.33 40.77
C ASN A 392 11.52 38.35 41.28
N PRO A 393 12.83 38.70 41.26
CA PRO A 393 13.92 37.75 41.50
C PRO A 393 14.06 37.26 42.95
N ASN A 394 13.18 37.68 43.87
CA ASN A 394 13.31 37.46 45.31
C ASN A 394 12.16 36.65 45.96
N VAL A 395 11.23 36.10 45.18
CA VAL A 395 10.14 35.28 45.71
C VAL A 395 10.29 33.87 45.17
N TRP A 396 10.47 32.88 46.05
CA TRP A 396 10.37 31.45 45.69
C TRP A 396 9.16 31.24 44.78
N ASP A 397 9.39 30.64 43.62
CA ASP A 397 8.33 30.43 42.64
C ASP A 397 7.26 29.51 43.27
N LEU A 398 5.98 29.82 43.04
CA LEU A 398 4.89 29.05 43.63
C LEU A 398 4.98 27.53 43.36
N PRO A 399 5.42 27.06 42.16
CA PRO A 399 5.73 25.65 41.91
C PRO A 399 6.76 25.06 42.88
N GLU A 400 7.87 25.76 43.13
CA GLU A 400 8.91 25.31 44.07
C GLU A 400 8.33 25.15 45.48
N LYS A 401 7.54 26.12 45.96
CA LYS A 401 6.89 26.03 47.28
C LYS A 401 5.98 24.83 47.41
N MET A 402 5.18 24.53 46.38
CA MET A 402 4.30 23.37 46.37
C MET A 402 5.10 22.06 46.39
N SER A 403 6.18 21.97 45.61
CA SER A 403 7.07 20.78 45.63
C SER A 403 7.77 20.58 46.98
N LEU A 404 8.18 21.67 47.65
CA LEU A 404 8.68 21.61 49.02
C LEU A 404 7.60 21.20 50.03
N GLY A 405 6.35 21.62 49.82
CA GLY A 405 5.20 21.16 50.62
C GLY A 405 5.03 19.64 50.56
N ALA A 406 5.18 19.04 49.37
CA ALA A 406 5.19 17.59 49.21
C ALA A 406 6.34 16.92 49.99
N LEU A 407 7.55 17.49 49.90
CA LEU A 407 8.73 16.99 50.62
C LEU A 407 8.66 17.17 52.15
N LEU A 408 7.96 18.20 52.64
CA LEU A 408 7.73 18.39 54.07
C LEU A 408 6.84 17.28 54.64
N LEU A 409 5.87 16.81 53.85
CA LEU A 409 4.99 15.70 54.23
C LEU A 409 5.70 14.35 54.07
N GLU A 410 6.45 14.15 52.97
CA GLU A 410 7.16 12.91 52.66
C GLU A 410 8.62 13.17 52.22
N PRO A 411 9.55 13.40 53.16
CA PRO A 411 10.93 13.79 52.84
C PRO A 411 11.78 12.65 52.27
N VAL A 412 11.34 11.41 52.47
CA VAL A 412 12.03 10.19 52.00
C VAL A 412 11.62 9.83 50.57
N ASN A 413 10.60 10.50 50.01
CA ASN A 413 10.12 10.20 48.67
C ASN A 413 11.07 10.75 47.61
N LYS A 414 11.82 9.86 46.95
CA LYS A 414 12.82 10.18 45.93
C LYS A 414 12.23 10.88 44.70
N GLU A 415 10.98 10.59 44.33
CA GLU A 415 10.32 11.18 43.16
C GLU A 415 10.06 12.67 43.36
N PHE A 416 9.70 13.08 44.57
CA PHE A 416 9.49 14.49 44.92
C PHE A 416 10.79 15.30 44.92
N TRP A 417 11.94 14.66 45.21
CA TRP A 417 13.24 15.30 45.05
C TRP A 417 13.58 15.49 43.57
N VAL A 418 13.23 14.54 42.70
CA VAL A 418 13.40 14.70 41.23
C VAL A 418 12.49 15.80 40.69
N THR A 419 11.23 15.88 41.14
CA THR A 419 10.31 16.92 40.68
C THR A 419 10.78 18.31 41.09
N LEU A 420 11.21 18.50 42.36
CA LEU A 420 11.85 19.75 42.80
C LEU A 420 13.07 20.09 41.93
N GLY A 421 13.90 19.09 41.61
CA GLY A 421 15.08 19.27 40.75
C GLY A 421 14.75 19.61 39.30
N SER A 422 13.58 19.23 38.81
CA SER A 422 13.10 19.61 37.48
C SER A 422 12.51 21.03 37.44
N ILE A 423 11.70 21.38 38.44
CA ILE A 423 10.87 22.60 38.50
C ILE A 423 11.67 23.83 38.95
N SER A 424 12.69 23.65 39.79
CA SER A 424 13.36 24.80 40.40
C SER A 424 13.92 25.80 39.36
N SER A 425 14.04 27.07 39.68
CA SER A 425 14.74 28.04 38.82
C SER A 425 16.24 28.10 39.16
N ASN A 426 16.63 27.71 40.37
CA ASN A 426 18.02 27.77 40.85
C ASN A 426 18.82 26.49 40.55
N LEU A 427 19.86 26.63 39.71
CA LEU A 427 20.73 25.53 39.28
C LEU A 427 21.34 24.73 40.45
N THR A 428 21.74 25.41 41.53
CA THR A 428 22.35 24.76 42.70
C THR A 428 21.35 23.89 43.45
N LEU A 429 20.11 24.36 43.58
CA LEU A 429 19.03 23.61 44.20
C LEU A 429 18.60 22.42 43.32
N LYS A 430 18.60 22.58 41.99
CA LYS A 430 18.39 21.47 41.05
C LYS A 430 19.41 20.36 41.25
N GLN A 431 20.68 20.73 41.27
CA GLN A 431 21.76 19.76 41.43
C GLN A 431 21.69 19.08 42.80
N HIS A 432 21.46 19.85 43.88
CA HIS A 432 21.32 19.30 45.22
C HIS A 432 20.17 18.30 45.32
N SER A 433 18.98 18.68 44.86
CA SER A 433 17.78 17.84 44.94
C SER A 433 17.93 16.53 44.16
N LEU A 434 18.48 16.56 42.94
CA LEU A 434 18.76 15.35 42.16
C LEU A 434 19.82 14.46 42.81
N ILE A 435 20.88 15.05 43.37
CA ILE A 435 21.89 14.31 44.14
C ILE A 435 21.25 13.68 45.38
N ARG A 436 20.38 14.39 46.11
CA ARG A 436 19.65 13.83 47.26
C ARG A 436 18.73 12.69 46.86
N ALA A 437 18.04 12.79 45.73
CA ALA A 437 17.24 11.69 45.18
C ALA A 437 18.11 10.44 44.94
N LEU A 438 19.31 10.62 44.37
CA LEU A 438 20.29 9.54 44.15
C LEU A 438 20.88 8.98 45.45
N HIS A 439 20.99 9.78 46.52
CA HIS A 439 21.40 9.27 47.83
C HIS A 439 20.32 8.38 48.46
N LEU A 440 19.05 8.67 48.22
CA LEU A 440 17.93 7.83 48.66
C LEU A 440 17.85 6.54 47.82
N ASP A 441 18.06 6.65 46.51
CA ASP A 441 18.11 5.51 45.61
C ASP A 441 19.05 5.77 44.42
N MET A 442 20.17 5.06 44.42
CA MET A 442 21.19 5.16 43.38
C MET A 442 20.75 4.56 42.03
N SER A 443 19.71 3.73 42.03
CA SER A 443 19.11 3.11 40.84
C SER A 443 18.07 4.00 40.14
N LEU A 444 17.92 5.27 40.55
CA LEU A 444 16.98 6.19 39.94
C LEU A 444 17.51 6.75 38.61
N SER A 445 17.09 6.15 37.49
CA SER A 445 17.51 6.52 36.13
C SER A 445 17.15 7.96 35.76
N GLU A 446 15.96 8.44 36.15
CA GLU A 446 15.48 9.80 35.88
C GLU A 446 16.39 10.86 36.49
N ALA A 447 16.84 10.66 37.73
CA ALA A 447 17.73 11.59 38.40
C ALA A 447 19.09 11.70 37.68
N TRP A 448 19.66 10.57 37.23
CA TRP A 448 20.87 10.57 36.40
C TRP A 448 20.64 11.30 35.05
N ALA A 449 19.49 11.10 34.42
CA ALA A 449 19.16 11.76 33.16
C ALA A 449 19.04 13.29 33.30
N TYR A 450 18.34 13.77 34.34
CA TYR A 450 18.23 15.20 34.62
C TYR A 450 19.57 15.81 35.04
N LEU A 451 20.40 15.07 35.79
CA LEU A 451 21.76 15.51 36.12
C LEU A 451 22.62 15.64 34.86
N GLY A 452 22.51 14.70 33.92
CA GLY A 452 23.16 14.80 32.60
C GLY A 452 22.71 16.00 31.79
N LYS A 453 21.41 16.33 31.83
CA LYS A 453 20.86 17.55 31.21
C LYS A 453 21.46 18.82 31.83
N ILE A 454 21.62 18.86 33.16
CA ILE A 454 22.23 19.98 33.88
C ILE A 454 23.71 20.13 33.51
N TYR A 455 24.49 19.04 33.54
CA TYR A 455 25.90 19.08 33.17
C TYR A 455 26.13 19.49 31.72
N ARG A 456 25.22 19.12 30.83
CA ARG A 456 25.25 19.61 29.46
C ARG A 456 25.01 21.13 29.38
N GLN A 457 24.05 21.65 30.16
CA GLN A 457 23.78 23.09 30.23
C GLN A 457 24.93 23.88 30.87
N SER A 458 25.69 23.30 31.81
CA SER A 458 26.90 23.91 32.38
C SER A 458 28.12 23.82 31.45
N GLY A 459 28.07 23.02 30.38
CA GLY A 459 29.17 22.79 29.45
C GLY A 459 30.09 21.61 29.83
N ASP A 460 29.78 20.88 30.91
CA ASP A 460 30.55 19.74 31.41
C ASP A 460 30.24 18.44 30.64
N LYS A 461 30.68 18.39 29.37
CA LYS A 461 30.38 17.30 28.42
C LYS A 461 30.73 15.89 28.93
N GLN A 462 31.83 15.75 29.67
CA GLN A 462 32.27 14.44 30.19
C GLN A 462 31.33 13.92 31.27
N LEU A 463 30.94 14.76 32.22
CA LEU A 463 30.00 14.39 33.29
C LEU A 463 28.59 14.15 32.73
N ALA A 464 28.18 14.94 31.74
CA ALA A 464 26.92 14.74 31.04
C ALA A 464 26.84 13.34 30.40
N ARG A 465 27.89 12.93 29.67
CA ARG A 465 27.98 11.60 29.05
C ARG A 465 27.95 10.48 30.09
N GLN A 466 28.74 10.58 31.15
CA GLN A 466 28.75 9.58 32.23
C GLN A 466 27.38 9.44 32.90
N ALA A 467 26.69 10.56 33.13
CA ALA A 467 25.36 10.56 33.72
C ALA A 467 24.32 9.91 32.77
N PHE A 468 24.36 10.23 31.47
CA PHE A 468 23.47 9.60 30.49
C PHE A 468 23.75 8.11 30.29
N ASP A 469 25.02 7.68 30.28
CA ASP A 469 25.38 6.26 30.16
C ASP A 469 24.91 5.45 31.36
N ARG A 470 25.01 6.02 32.58
CA ARG A 470 24.43 5.42 33.80
C ARG A 470 22.91 5.35 33.73
N ALA A 471 22.24 6.41 33.27
CA ALA A 471 20.79 6.40 33.12
C ALA A 471 20.33 5.31 32.14
N ARG A 472 21.01 5.16 30.99
CA ARG A 472 20.71 4.15 29.97
C ARG A 472 21.01 2.73 30.41
N SER A 473 22.06 2.52 31.21
CA SER A 473 22.42 1.18 31.70
C SER A 473 21.45 0.67 32.76
N ILE A 474 20.91 1.59 33.57
CA ILE A 474 19.87 1.30 34.56
C ILE A 474 18.51 1.08 33.87
N ASP A 475 18.09 2.04 33.04
CA ASP A 475 16.80 1.99 32.34
C ASP A 475 16.92 2.44 30.87
N PRO A 476 17.05 1.48 29.93
CA PRO A 476 17.09 1.78 28.50
C PRO A 476 15.77 2.33 27.94
N SER A 477 14.67 2.27 28.70
CA SER A 477 13.34 2.75 28.28
C SER A 477 13.12 4.25 28.52
N LEU A 478 14.08 4.96 29.11
CA LEU A 478 14.00 6.40 29.30
C LEU A 478 14.49 7.16 28.06
N ALA A 479 13.69 8.08 27.50
CA ALA A 479 14.00 8.78 26.26
C ALA A 479 15.11 9.85 26.39
N LEU A 480 15.11 10.60 27.50
CA LEU A 480 15.99 11.77 27.69
C LEU A 480 17.49 11.44 27.55
N PRO A 481 18.02 10.34 28.12
CA PRO A 481 19.43 9.96 27.94
C PRO A 481 19.81 9.66 26.49
N TRP A 482 18.93 9.02 25.71
CA TRP A 482 19.18 8.74 24.29
C TRP A 482 19.25 10.04 23.47
N ALA A 483 18.35 10.99 23.75
CA ALA A 483 18.37 12.31 23.14
C ALA A 483 19.59 13.14 23.55
N GLY A 484 19.95 13.10 24.84
CA GLY A 484 21.14 13.76 25.38
C GLY A 484 22.43 13.28 24.73
N MET A 485 22.60 11.96 24.59
CA MET A 485 23.76 11.35 23.94
C MET A 485 23.83 11.67 22.44
N ALA A 486 22.68 11.66 21.75
CA ALA A 486 22.63 12.06 20.34
C ALA A 486 23.13 13.51 20.14
N ALA A 487 22.75 14.41 21.04
CA ALA A 487 23.15 15.81 20.98
C ALA A 487 24.62 16.04 21.38
N GLU A 488 25.16 15.29 22.35
CA GLU A 488 26.59 15.32 22.70
C GLU A 488 27.51 14.83 21.58
N ASN A 489 27.07 13.82 20.83
CA ASN A 489 27.81 13.27 19.69
C ASN A 489 27.74 14.20 18.47
N TYR A 490 26.67 15.00 18.35
CA TYR A 490 26.48 16.00 17.29
C TYR A 490 27.48 17.17 17.36
N GLU A 491 27.96 17.53 18.55
CA GLU A 491 28.87 18.67 18.76
C GLU A 491 30.37 18.34 18.60
N GLN A 492 30.76 17.08 18.37
CA GLN A 492 32.18 16.73 18.20
C GLN A 492 32.65 16.94 16.75
N PRO A 493 33.60 17.87 16.51
CA PRO A 493 34.25 17.98 15.22
C PRO A 493 35.24 16.81 15.07
N GLY A 494 34.84 15.78 14.30
CA GLY A 494 35.80 14.82 13.73
C GLY A 494 35.83 13.38 14.27
N GLY A 495 34.76 12.77 14.78
CA GLY A 495 34.93 11.37 15.24
C GLY A 495 33.77 10.48 15.67
N SER A 496 32.47 10.84 15.54
CA SER A 496 31.40 9.84 15.67
C SER A 496 30.68 9.67 14.33
N PRO A 497 30.28 8.44 13.93
CA PRO A 497 29.50 8.28 12.73
C PRO A 497 28.16 8.99 12.95
N VAL A 498 27.84 9.98 12.12
CA VAL A 498 26.56 10.75 12.15
C VAL A 498 25.32 9.82 12.18
N ASN A 499 25.49 8.55 11.82
CA ASN A 499 24.47 7.50 11.93
C ASN A 499 24.15 7.09 13.38
N GLU A 500 25.12 7.07 14.31
CA GLU A 500 24.87 6.68 15.71
C GLU A 500 24.05 7.74 16.46
N SER A 501 24.31 9.03 16.19
CA SER A 501 23.49 10.12 16.74
C SER A 501 22.07 10.11 16.18
N PHE A 502 21.92 9.77 14.89
CA PHE A 502 20.61 9.59 14.26
C PHE A 502 19.84 8.42 14.89
N GLU A 503 20.45 7.25 15.04
CA GLU A 503 19.81 6.08 15.66
C GLU A 503 19.45 6.31 17.13
N SER A 504 20.33 6.96 17.88
CA SER A 504 20.08 7.31 19.29
C SER A 504 18.91 8.28 19.43
N CYS A 505 18.86 9.33 18.59
CA CYS A 505 17.75 10.27 18.60
C CYS A 505 16.44 9.64 18.13
N LEU A 506 16.50 8.78 17.10
CA LEU A 506 15.34 8.03 16.61
C LEU A 506 14.76 7.15 17.72
N ARG A 507 15.61 6.47 18.49
CA ARG A 507 15.18 5.67 19.65
C ARG A 507 14.53 6.53 20.72
N ALA A 508 15.07 7.71 21.01
CA ALA A 508 14.44 8.64 21.95
C ALA A 508 13.01 9.04 21.52
N VAL A 509 12.82 9.35 20.23
CA VAL A 509 11.50 9.70 19.66
C VAL A 509 10.52 8.52 19.69
N GLN A 510 10.99 7.30 19.44
CA GLN A 510 10.15 6.08 19.50
C GLN A 510 9.69 5.76 20.92
N ILE A 511 10.52 6.07 21.93
CA ILE A 511 10.18 5.90 23.33
C ILE A 511 9.18 6.97 23.78
N LEU A 512 9.51 8.24 23.55
CA LEU A 512 8.68 9.38 23.96
C LEU A 512 8.68 10.46 22.86
N PRO A 513 7.57 10.65 22.13
CA PRO A 513 7.49 11.60 21.03
C PRO A 513 7.33 13.05 21.51
N LEU A 514 8.33 13.57 22.24
CA LEU A 514 8.40 14.98 22.63
C LEU A 514 8.77 15.87 21.43
N PRO A 515 8.18 17.07 21.29
CA PRO A 515 8.47 17.97 20.17
C PRO A 515 9.96 18.29 20.04
N GLU A 516 10.66 18.48 21.16
CA GLU A 516 12.09 18.80 21.18
C GLU A 516 12.94 17.66 20.61
N PHE A 517 12.60 16.41 20.94
CA PHE A 517 13.29 15.22 20.42
C PHE A 517 12.99 15.02 18.93
N GLN A 518 11.76 15.28 18.50
CA GLN A 518 11.35 15.17 17.10
C GLN A 518 12.00 16.24 16.21
N ILE A 519 12.09 17.48 16.70
CA ILE A 519 12.83 18.57 16.05
C ILE A 519 14.32 18.20 15.99
N GLY A 520 14.89 17.72 17.11
CA GLY A 520 16.27 17.23 17.17
C GLY A 520 16.58 16.09 16.18
N LEU A 521 15.65 15.14 16.00
CA LEU A 521 15.79 14.09 15.00
C LEU A 521 15.84 14.67 13.59
N GLY A 522 14.99 15.66 13.31
CA GLY A 522 14.96 16.38 12.04
C GLY A 522 16.26 17.14 11.74
N THR A 523 16.84 17.82 12.72
CA THR A 523 18.11 18.55 12.55
C THR A 523 19.28 17.59 12.32
N ILE A 524 19.33 16.47 13.04
CA ILE A 524 20.34 15.42 12.83
C ILE A 524 20.14 14.77 11.45
N ALA A 525 18.89 14.51 11.04
CA ALA A 525 18.56 13.95 9.74
C ALA A 525 19.00 14.85 8.58
N ALA A 526 18.88 16.18 8.74
CA ALA A 526 19.33 17.15 7.75
C ALA A 526 20.85 17.08 7.51
N ARG A 527 21.64 16.81 8.56
CA ARG A 527 23.10 16.64 8.44
C ARG A 527 23.52 15.24 8.01
N SER A 528 22.79 14.20 8.42
CA SER A 528 23.11 12.81 8.07
C SER A 528 22.70 12.42 6.65
N GLY A 529 21.85 13.23 5.99
CA GLY A 529 21.29 12.92 4.67
C GLY A 529 20.06 12.00 4.71
N ASN A 530 19.52 11.72 5.90
CA ASN A 530 18.41 10.77 6.11
C ASN A 530 17.00 11.41 6.06
N LEU A 531 16.85 12.64 5.54
CA LEU A 531 15.56 13.37 5.48
C LEU A 531 14.46 12.63 4.70
N LEU A 532 14.82 11.74 3.78
CA LEU A 532 13.86 10.91 3.02
C LEU A 532 13.14 9.88 3.89
N SER A 533 13.65 9.58 5.09
CA SER A 533 13.07 8.58 5.98
C SER A 533 11.60 8.88 6.32
N PRO A 534 10.69 7.89 6.22
CA PRO A 534 9.29 8.08 6.58
C PRO A 534 9.10 8.34 8.08
N GLN A 535 9.98 7.82 8.93
CA GLN A 535 9.94 8.03 10.38
C GLN A 535 10.19 9.50 10.74
N VAL A 536 11.15 10.13 10.05
CA VAL A 536 11.48 11.55 10.22
C VAL A 536 10.30 12.43 9.81
N LEU A 537 9.64 12.12 8.70
CA LEU A 537 8.42 12.84 8.27
C LEU A 537 7.30 12.79 9.32
N MET A 538 7.02 11.60 9.85
CA MET A 538 5.96 11.44 10.85
C MET A 538 6.30 12.18 12.13
N ALA A 539 7.54 12.05 12.62
CA ALA A 539 8.02 12.75 13.79
C ALA A 539 7.88 14.28 13.67
N ILE A 540 8.30 14.86 12.54
CA ILE A 540 8.25 16.32 12.36
C ILE A 540 6.81 16.81 12.21
N ARG A 541 5.94 16.08 11.50
CA ARG A 541 4.51 16.45 11.41
C ARG A 541 3.83 16.42 12.77
N GLN A 542 4.20 15.47 13.63
CA GLN A 542 3.74 15.44 15.02
C GLN A 542 4.29 16.63 15.82
N ALA A 543 5.56 16.99 15.63
CA ALA A 543 6.17 18.14 16.30
C ALA A 543 5.44 19.45 15.95
N VAL A 544 5.11 19.66 14.67
CA VAL A 544 4.33 20.82 14.20
C VAL A 544 2.96 20.89 14.87
N GLN A 545 2.29 19.76 15.07
CA GLN A 545 0.99 19.72 15.77
C GLN A 545 1.10 20.06 17.25
N ARG A 546 2.20 19.70 17.92
CA ARG A 546 2.35 19.89 19.36
C ARG A 546 3.01 21.20 19.74
N ALA A 547 3.86 21.74 18.87
CA ALA A 547 4.60 22.96 19.12
C ALA A 547 4.65 23.84 17.86
N PRO A 548 3.49 24.32 17.38
CA PRO A 548 3.40 25.14 16.16
C PRO A 548 4.06 26.52 16.28
N HIS A 549 4.39 26.94 17.51
CA HIS A 549 5.08 28.19 17.80
C HIS A 549 6.60 28.11 17.57
N TYR A 550 7.19 26.91 17.50
CA TYR A 550 8.61 26.76 17.18
C TYR A 550 8.85 26.88 15.67
N PRO A 551 9.64 27.85 15.19
CA PRO A 551 9.95 28.00 13.77
C PRO A 551 10.75 26.82 13.21
N GLU A 552 11.57 26.16 14.04
CA GLU A 552 12.36 24.99 13.66
C GLU A 552 11.49 23.82 13.20
N SER A 553 10.33 23.62 13.86
CA SER A 553 9.40 22.53 13.51
C SER A 553 8.90 22.66 12.07
N HIS A 554 8.51 23.88 11.68
CA HIS A 554 8.03 24.20 10.34
C HIS A 554 9.17 24.21 9.31
N ASN A 555 10.34 24.76 9.65
CA ASN A 555 11.49 24.80 8.74
C ASN A 555 11.95 23.39 8.34
N ILE A 556 12.08 22.47 9.32
CA ILE A 556 12.48 21.09 9.03
C ILE A 556 11.36 20.36 8.25
N ASN A 557 10.09 20.65 8.52
CA ASN A 557 8.99 20.09 7.74
C ASN A 557 9.03 20.56 6.28
N GLY A 558 9.42 21.82 6.07
CA GLY A 558 9.73 22.38 4.75
C GLY A 558 10.85 21.61 4.06
N LEU A 559 11.99 21.40 4.72
CA LEU A 559 13.13 20.66 4.19
C LEU A 559 12.77 19.22 3.82
N VAL A 560 12.02 18.54 4.68
CA VAL A 560 11.56 17.17 4.45
C VAL A 560 10.57 17.08 3.28
N SER A 561 9.75 18.11 3.07
CA SER A 561 8.83 18.19 1.93
C SER A 561 9.59 18.50 0.63
N GLU A 562 10.58 19.38 0.69
CA GLU A 562 11.45 19.76 -0.42
C GLU A 562 12.25 18.56 -0.96
N VAL A 563 12.85 17.76 -0.07
CA VAL A 563 13.60 16.54 -0.46
C VAL A 563 12.68 15.49 -1.12
N ARG A 564 11.37 15.51 -0.83
CA ARG A 564 10.36 14.67 -1.50
C ARG A 564 9.78 15.28 -2.77
N SER A 565 10.31 16.43 -3.22
CA SER A 565 9.80 17.19 -4.38
C SER A 565 8.36 17.69 -4.22
N ASP A 566 7.83 17.78 -3.00
CA ASP A 566 6.55 18.43 -2.71
C ASP A 566 6.78 19.90 -2.37
N PHE A 567 7.12 20.68 -3.40
CA PHE A 567 7.50 22.08 -3.25
C PHE A 567 6.34 22.95 -2.77
N GLN A 568 5.09 22.63 -3.13
CA GLN A 568 3.92 23.41 -2.70
C GLN A 568 3.73 23.33 -1.19
N SER A 569 3.84 22.14 -0.60
CA SER A 569 3.81 21.98 0.85
C SER A 569 5.02 22.62 1.51
N ALA A 570 6.22 22.48 0.92
CA ALA A 570 7.44 23.08 1.45
C ALA A 570 7.31 24.62 1.57
N ILE A 571 6.79 25.29 0.54
CA ILE A 571 6.53 26.74 0.55
C ILE A 571 5.63 27.12 1.73
N SER A 572 4.53 26.40 1.92
CA SER A 572 3.59 26.69 3.01
C SER A 572 4.23 26.54 4.40
N PHE A 573 5.05 25.51 4.60
CA PHE A 573 5.75 25.31 5.87
C PHE A 573 6.86 26.35 6.09
N TYR A 574 7.61 26.74 5.06
CA TYR A 574 8.59 27.83 5.21
C TYR A 574 7.92 29.18 5.50
N GLN A 575 6.77 29.47 4.90
CA GLN A 575 5.97 30.65 5.23
C GLN A 575 5.51 30.61 6.70
N GLN A 576 5.00 29.48 7.17
CA GLN A 576 4.63 29.28 8.58
C GLN A 576 5.83 29.42 9.52
N ALA A 577 7.01 28.91 9.14
CA ALA A 577 8.25 29.10 9.90
C ALA A 577 8.63 30.59 10.00
N ARG A 578 8.47 31.35 8.92
CA ARG A 578 8.70 32.80 8.88
C ARG A 578 7.71 33.56 9.77
N PHE A 579 6.44 33.18 9.75
CA PHE A 579 5.43 33.77 10.64
C PHE A 579 5.70 33.43 12.12
N ALA A 580 6.14 32.21 12.42
CA ALA A 580 6.52 31.80 13.77
C ALA A 580 7.75 32.58 14.29
N LEU A 581 8.75 32.86 13.44
CA LEU A 581 9.86 33.74 13.81
C LEU A 581 9.38 35.16 14.17
N GLY A 582 8.34 35.66 13.51
CA GLY A 582 7.73 36.97 13.79
C GLY A 582 6.99 37.05 15.13
N LEU A 583 6.71 35.92 15.80
CA LEU A 583 6.12 35.88 17.15
C LEU A 583 7.17 36.01 18.28
N ILE A 584 8.44 35.74 18.00
CA ILE A 584 9.50 35.73 19.01
C ILE A 584 10.11 37.15 19.13
N ASN A 585 9.91 37.81 20.28
CA ASN A 585 10.21 39.23 20.50
C ASN A 585 11.72 39.62 20.55
N SER A 586 12.67 38.69 20.38
CA SER A 586 14.11 38.98 20.39
C SER A 586 14.67 39.27 18.99
N LYS A 587 14.65 40.54 18.59
CA LYS A 587 15.13 41.00 17.26
C LYS A 587 16.64 40.79 16.99
N SER A 588 17.46 40.50 18.01
CA SER A 588 18.93 40.39 17.86
C SER A 588 19.42 38.98 17.53
N ASP A 589 18.85 37.93 18.14
CA ASP A 589 19.42 36.57 18.05
C ASP A 589 18.89 35.76 16.84
N ASN A 590 17.74 36.13 16.29
CA ASN A 590 17.03 35.33 15.29
C ASN A 590 17.35 35.69 13.82
N ARG A 591 18.31 36.59 13.56
CA ARG A 591 18.62 37.00 12.18
C ARG A 591 19.08 35.85 11.30
N TYR A 592 19.90 34.94 11.83
CA TYR A 592 20.40 33.78 11.09
C TYR A 592 19.31 32.75 10.78
N ALA A 593 18.43 32.48 11.74
CA ALA A 593 17.29 31.58 11.53
C ALA A 593 16.33 32.16 10.47
N PHE A 594 16.10 33.47 10.49
CA PHE A 594 15.30 34.16 9.47
C PHE A 594 15.93 34.08 8.08
N THR A 595 17.26 34.23 7.97
CA THR A 595 17.94 34.09 6.68
C THR A 595 17.84 32.67 6.14
N ASP A 596 18.05 31.66 6.97
CA ASP A 596 18.05 30.27 6.52
C ASP A 596 16.65 29.85 6.04
N VAL A 597 15.60 30.23 6.77
CA VAL A 597 14.20 29.97 6.37
C VAL A 597 13.86 30.70 5.07
N SER A 598 14.20 31.98 4.94
CA SER A 598 13.89 32.77 3.74
C SER A 598 14.66 32.29 2.50
N VAL A 599 15.91 31.86 2.66
CA VAL A 599 16.70 31.24 1.58
C VAL A 599 16.09 29.90 1.16
N ASN A 600 15.65 29.07 2.12
CA ASN A 600 14.93 27.82 1.81
C ASN A 600 13.59 28.08 1.11
N LEU A 601 12.84 29.10 1.54
CA LEU A 601 11.61 29.54 0.90
C LEU A 601 11.87 29.95 -0.57
N ALA A 602 12.83 30.84 -0.82
CA ALA A 602 13.21 31.27 -2.16
C ALA A 602 13.64 30.08 -3.04
N ARG A 603 14.37 29.10 -2.48
CA ARG A 603 14.76 27.87 -3.17
C ARG A 603 13.54 27.07 -3.61
N SER A 604 12.59 26.86 -2.69
CA SER A 604 11.38 26.09 -2.95
C SER A 604 10.43 26.79 -3.94
N LEU A 605 10.30 28.12 -3.88
CA LEU A 605 9.55 28.94 -4.83
C LEU A 605 10.11 28.81 -6.25
N CYS A 606 11.44 28.90 -6.40
CA CYS A 606 12.13 28.66 -7.68
C CYS A 606 11.84 27.27 -8.24
N ARG A 607 11.86 26.23 -7.40
CA ARG A 607 11.59 24.84 -7.81
C ARG A 607 10.12 24.59 -8.16
N ALA A 608 9.19 25.31 -7.53
CA ALA A 608 7.76 25.28 -7.86
C ALA A 608 7.40 26.05 -9.14
N GLY A 609 8.33 26.83 -9.70
CA GLY A 609 8.11 27.67 -10.89
C GLY A 609 7.63 29.09 -10.57
N LEU A 610 7.56 29.47 -9.29
CA LEU A 610 7.17 30.81 -8.83
C LEU A 610 8.40 31.73 -8.71
N ALA A 611 9.11 31.90 -9.82
CA ALA A 611 10.39 32.64 -9.83
C ALA A 611 10.24 34.13 -9.43
N SER A 612 9.10 34.77 -9.75
CA SER A 612 8.81 36.16 -9.38
C SER A 612 8.73 36.36 -7.86
N ASP A 613 8.09 35.44 -7.16
CA ASP A 613 7.99 35.49 -5.70
C ASP A 613 9.37 35.22 -5.07
N ALA A 614 10.16 34.29 -5.64
CA ALA A 614 11.53 34.04 -5.17
C ALA A 614 12.44 35.27 -5.32
N VAL A 615 12.33 36.03 -6.42
CA VAL A 615 13.06 37.30 -6.60
C VAL A 615 12.68 38.30 -5.53
N ARG A 616 11.39 38.46 -5.22
CA ARG A 616 10.91 39.37 -4.16
C ARG A 616 11.51 39.01 -2.80
N GLU A 617 11.52 37.72 -2.44
CA GLU A 617 12.13 37.24 -1.19
C GLU A 617 13.64 37.53 -1.14
N CYS A 618 14.37 37.30 -2.24
CA CYS A 618 15.80 37.59 -2.31
C CYS A 618 16.12 39.10 -2.30
N GLU A 619 15.30 39.94 -2.93
CA GLU A 619 15.42 41.40 -2.88
C GLU A 619 15.18 41.93 -1.45
N GLU A 620 14.23 41.36 -0.71
CA GLU A 620 13.98 41.68 0.69
C GLU A 620 15.20 41.33 1.57
N LEU A 621 15.79 40.14 1.38
CA LEU A 621 17.05 39.78 2.07
C LEU A 621 18.22 40.69 1.68
N LYS A 622 18.27 41.14 0.41
CA LYS A 622 19.31 42.04 -0.08
C LYS A 622 19.20 43.44 0.54
N THR A 623 17.99 44.00 0.65
CA THR A 623 17.78 45.32 1.29
C THR A 623 18.12 45.29 2.78
N GLN A 624 17.90 44.16 3.45
CA GLN A 624 18.27 43.94 4.85
C GLN A 624 19.77 43.63 5.05
N GLY A 625 20.56 43.46 3.98
CA GLY A 625 21.98 43.10 4.06
C GLY A 625 22.25 41.67 4.51
N LEU A 626 21.24 40.80 4.41
CA LEU A 626 21.22 39.45 4.97
C LEU A 626 21.37 38.33 3.90
N LEU A 627 21.52 38.72 2.62
CA LEU A 627 21.65 37.77 1.52
C LEU A 627 23.03 37.07 1.52
N ASN A 628 23.02 35.81 1.94
CA ASN A 628 24.20 34.94 1.98
C ASN A 628 24.55 34.37 0.57
N VAL A 629 25.65 33.61 0.49
CA VAL A 629 26.15 32.99 -0.75
C VAL A 629 25.10 32.09 -1.41
N ASP A 630 24.43 31.26 -0.60
CA ASP A 630 23.40 30.32 -1.06
C ASP A 630 22.19 31.09 -1.62
N GLY A 631 21.82 32.21 -0.99
CA GLY A 631 20.81 33.14 -1.47
C GLY A 631 21.20 33.85 -2.77
N LEU A 632 22.47 34.20 -2.98
CA LEU A 632 22.94 34.81 -4.24
C LEU A 632 22.82 33.85 -5.43
N GLN A 633 23.07 32.54 -5.23
CA GLN A 633 22.87 31.53 -6.28
C GLN A 633 21.39 31.44 -6.68
N ILE A 634 20.50 31.35 -5.68
CA ILE A 634 19.05 31.27 -5.91
C ILE A 634 18.55 32.55 -6.58
N TYR A 635 19.03 33.72 -6.17
CA TYR A 635 18.65 35.01 -6.73
C TYR A 635 19.03 35.12 -8.21
N ALA A 636 20.27 34.76 -8.57
CA ALA A 636 20.71 34.75 -9.96
C ALA A 636 19.88 33.78 -10.82
N PHE A 637 19.56 32.60 -10.28
CA PHE A 637 18.72 31.62 -10.97
C PHE A 637 17.28 32.09 -11.17
N ALA A 638 16.68 32.72 -10.15
CA ALA A 638 15.34 33.26 -10.20
C ALA A 638 15.20 34.37 -11.26
N LEU A 639 16.18 35.30 -11.29
CA LEU A 639 16.24 36.37 -12.30
C LEU A 639 16.35 35.82 -13.72
N TRP A 640 17.18 34.79 -13.92
CA TRP A 640 17.28 34.09 -15.21
C TRP A 640 15.95 33.48 -15.64
N LYS A 641 15.23 32.81 -14.71
CA LYS A 641 13.92 32.20 -15.00
C LYS A 641 12.84 33.20 -15.39
N ILE A 642 12.91 34.44 -14.89
CA ILE A 642 12.00 35.53 -15.27
C ILE A 642 12.39 36.17 -16.62
N GLY A 643 13.63 35.95 -17.08
CA GLY A 643 14.17 36.54 -18.31
C GLY A 643 15.02 37.80 -18.10
N ARG A 644 15.35 38.17 -16.85
CA ARG A 644 16.23 39.31 -16.53
C ARG A 644 17.71 38.90 -16.62
N MET A 645 18.18 38.66 -17.83
CA MET A 645 19.49 38.04 -18.10
C MET A 645 20.69 38.87 -17.63
N GLU A 646 20.67 40.20 -17.82
CA GLU A 646 21.78 41.07 -17.43
C GLU A 646 21.95 41.17 -15.90
N GLU A 647 20.83 41.28 -15.18
CA GLU A 647 20.81 41.27 -13.72
C GLU A 647 21.33 39.92 -13.18
N ALA A 648 20.91 38.79 -13.75
CA ALA A 648 21.39 37.46 -13.37
C ALA A 648 22.92 37.34 -13.53
N LEU A 649 23.48 37.84 -14.64
CA LEU A 649 24.93 37.88 -14.87
C LEU A 649 25.66 38.83 -13.90
N SER A 650 25.04 39.95 -13.51
CA SER A 650 25.61 40.86 -12.50
C SER A 650 25.72 40.18 -11.12
N VAL A 651 24.69 39.43 -10.73
CA VAL A 651 24.66 38.69 -9.46
C VAL A 651 25.65 37.53 -9.49
N SER A 652 25.80 36.84 -10.62
CA SER A 652 26.81 35.78 -10.77
C SER A 652 28.24 36.32 -10.70
N ARG A 653 28.51 37.55 -11.17
CA ARG A 653 29.83 38.20 -10.99
C ARG A 653 30.10 38.51 -9.52
N ASN A 654 29.13 39.04 -8.79
CA ASN A 654 29.23 39.26 -7.34
C ASN A 654 29.47 37.94 -6.57
N LEU A 655 28.80 36.86 -6.97
CA LEU A 655 29.07 35.52 -6.43
C LEU A 655 30.51 35.06 -6.71
N ALA A 656 31.03 35.33 -7.91
CA ALA A 656 32.40 34.98 -8.30
C ALA A 656 33.45 35.73 -7.47
N GLU A 657 33.22 37.01 -7.17
CA GLU A 657 34.12 37.82 -6.32
C GLU A 657 34.22 37.27 -4.89
N LYS A 658 33.18 36.60 -4.39
CA LYS A 658 33.12 36.04 -3.04
C LYS A 658 33.74 34.64 -2.91
N LEU A 659 34.17 34.01 -4.02
CA LEU A 659 34.67 32.62 -4.03
C LEU A 659 35.94 32.42 -3.19
N SER A 660 36.82 33.42 -3.11
CA SER A 660 38.09 33.34 -2.37
C SER A 660 37.91 33.22 -0.85
N GLY A 661 36.75 33.59 -0.31
CA GLY A 661 36.41 33.49 1.11
C GLY A 661 35.61 32.23 1.48
N MET A 662 35.35 31.31 0.54
CA MET A 662 34.51 30.13 0.76
C MET A 662 35.32 28.87 1.09
N THR A 663 34.67 27.90 1.74
CA THR A 663 35.17 26.53 1.81
C THR A 663 35.31 25.93 0.40
N PRO A 664 36.33 25.07 0.14
CA PRO A 664 36.60 24.57 -1.21
C PRO A 664 35.41 23.83 -1.85
N GLU A 665 34.60 23.13 -1.05
CA GLU A 665 33.40 22.44 -1.53
C GLU A 665 32.34 23.41 -2.06
N LYS A 666 31.92 24.39 -1.23
CA LYS A 666 30.96 25.43 -1.62
C LYS A 666 31.47 26.30 -2.78
N ALA A 667 32.77 26.58 -2.82
CA ALA A 667 33.38 27.32 -3.93
C ALA A 667 33.23 26.55 -5.25
N ASN A 668 33.47 25.25 -5.24
CA ASN A 668 33.31 24.40 -6.42
C ASN A 668 31.85 24.28 -6.88
N GLU A 669 30.88 24.21 -5.97
CA GLU A 669 29.45 24.21 -6.30
C GLU A 669 29.01 25.54 -6.94
N ALA A 670 29.39 26.67 -6.33
CA ALA A 670 29.12 28.00 -6.84
C ALA A 670 29.74 28.21 -8.23
N LEU A 671 30.96 27.72 -8.45
CA LEU A 671 31.63 27.74 -9.75
C LEU A 671 30.90 26.92 -10.81
N GLY A 672 30.46 25.71 -10.46
CA GLY A 672 29.64 24.87 -11.34
C GLY A 672 28.36 25.59 -11.76
N PHE A 673 27.67 26.20 -10.78
CA PHE A 673 26.49 27.02 -11.03
C PHE A 673 26.76 28.19 -11.98
N ILE A 674 27.81 29.00 -11.73
CA ILE A 674 28.19 30.13 -12.60
C ILE A 674 28.44 29.65 -14.04
N CYS A 675 29.15 28.54 -14.22
CA CYS A 675 29.42 27.97 -15.55
C CYS A 675 28.13 27.54 -16.26
N THR A 676 27.21 26.87 -15.56
CA THR A 676 25.92 26.46 -16.14
C THR A 676 25.03 27.65 -16.50
N LEU A 677 24.94 28.66 -15.63
CA LEU A 677 24.11 29.84 -15.85
C LEU A 677 24.65 30.68 -17.02
N THR A 678 25.98 30.86 -17.09
CA THR A 678 26.61 31.59 -18.20
C THR A 678 26.45 30.86 -19.53
N TYR A 679 26.52 29.52 -19.53
CA TYR A 679 26.23 28.71 -20.72
C TYR A 679 24.81 28.95 -21.24
N GLU A 680 23.80 28.89 -20.36
CA GLU A 680 22.39 29.08 -20.73
C GLU A 680 22.09 30.51 -21.23
N ILE A 681 22.74 31.53 -20.67
CA ILE A 681 22.47 32.94 -21.04
C ILE A 681 23.26 33.39 -22.27
N SER A 682 24.56 33.12 -22.25
CA SER A 682 25.53 33.73 -23.18
C SER A 682 26.18 32.72 -24.12
N GLY A 683 25.79 31.44 -24.00
CA GLY A 683 26.23 30.39 -24.89
C GLY A 683 27.56 29.76 -24.49
N LYS A 684 28.05 28.95 -25.42
CA LYS A 684 29.14 28.01 -25.20
C LYS A 684 30.51 28.66 -25.01
N ASP A 685 30.79 29.74 -25.76
CA ASP A 685 32.11 30.36 -25.80
C ASP A 685 32.39 31.22 -24.55
N SER A 686 31.36 31.82 -23.96
CA SER A 686 31.47 32.56 -22.70
C SER A 686 31.65 31.64 -21.50
N ALA A 687 30.94 30.51 -21.44
CA ALA A 687 31.14 29.48 -20.41
C ALA A 687 32.58 28.91 -20.48
N ALA A 688 33.09 28.67 -21.69
CA ALA A 688 34.49 28.28 -21.92
C ALA A 688 35.48 29.34 -21.39
N ALA A 689 35.21 30.62 -21.62
CA ALA A 689 36.04 31.72 -21.13
C ALA A 689 36.05 31.82 -19.59
N VAL A 690 34.93 31.51 -18.91
CA VAL A 690 34.86 31.43 -17.45
C VAL A 690 35.75 30.29 -16.94
N ILE A 691 35.65 29.11 -17.55
CA ILE A 691 36.46 27.93 -17.20
C ILE A 691 37.97 28.19 -17.37
N HIS A 692 38.36 28.89 -18.44
CA HIS A 692 39.75 29.29 -18.67
C HIS A 692 40.29 30.31 -17.66
N LYS A 693 39.43 31.07 -16.99
CA LYS A 693 39.79 32.07 -15.97
C LYS A 693 39.79 31.51 -14.54
N LEU A 694 39.48 30.22 -14.35
CA LEU A 694 39.43 29.60 -13.03
C LEU A 694 40.82 29.44 -12.40
N PRO A 695 40.96 29.63 -11.08
CA PRO A 695 42.23 29.43 -10.40
C PRO A 695 42.62 27.95 -10.39
N GLY A 696 43.80 27.62 -10.91
CA GLY A 696 44.30 26.25 -11.05
C GLY A 696 44.63 25.50 -9.75
N GLN A 697 44.27 26.03 -8.58
CA GLN A 697 44.58 25.46 -7.25
C GLN A 697 43.42 24.66 -6.62
N LEU A 698 42.23 24.64 -7.23
CA LEU A 698 41.07 23.91 -6.69
C LEU A 698 41.05 22.46 -7.16
N SER A 699 40.94 21.52 -6.21
CA SER A 699 40.56 20.14 -6.50
C SER A 699 39.09 20.14 -6.98
N TYR A 700 38.89 20.14 -8.30
CA TYR A 700 37.55 20.20 -8.89
C TYR A 700 36.65 19.05 -8.43
N THR A 701 35.41 19.38 -8.02
CA THR A 701 34.36 18.41 -7.69
C THR A 701 33.95 17.57 -8.89
N THR A 702 33.30 16.44 -8.63
CA THR A 702 32.82 15.49 -9.64
C THR A 702 31.85 16.13 -10.64
N GLN A 703 30.97 17.02 -10.17
CA GLN A 703 30.01 17.76 -10.98
C GLN A 703 30.68 18.76 -11.92
N LEU A 704 31.73 19.44 -11.47
CA LEU A 704 32.43 20.42 -12.30
C LEU A 704 33.27 19.72 -13.38
N LYS A 705 33.90 18.58 -13.04
CA LYS A 705 34.53 17.68 -14.03
C LYS A 705 33.53 17.19 -15.08
N PHE A 706 32.29 16.86 -14.67
CA PHE A 706 31.22 16.49 -15.59
C PHE A 706 30.84 17.64 -16.53
N ILE A 707 30.59 18.84 -16.01
CA ILE A 707 30.25 20.02 -16.82
C ILE A 707 31.36 20.30 -17.85
N VAL A 708 32.62 20.26 -17.42
CA VAL A 708 33.78 20.44 -18.31
C VAL A 708 33.81 19.35 -19.40
N SER A 709 33.60 18.08 -19.02
CA SER A 709 33.58 16.97 -19.99
C SER A 709 32.43 17.06 -21.01
N ALA A 710 31.26 17.57 -20.59
CA ALA A 710 30.11 17.79 -21.46
C ALA A 710 30.37 18.93 -22.45
N LEU A 711 31.01 20.02 -22.00
CA LEU A 711 31.40 21.14 -22.85
C LEU A 711 32.51 20.74 -23.84
N ASP A 712 33.49 19.93 -23.41
CA ASP A 712 34.51 19.32 -24.27
C ASP A 712 33.87 18.44 -25.36
N ALA A 713 32.90 17.59 -25.00
CA ALA A 713 32.20 16.72 -25.96
C ALA A 713 31.46 17.52 -27.05
N MET A 714 30.99 18.72 -26.71
CA MET A 714 30.37 19.64 -27.65
C MET A 714 31.38 20.43 -28.49
N GLN A 715 32.67 20.54 -28.09
CA GLN A 715 33.76 21.25 -28.81
C GLN A 715 34.76 20.28 -29.48
N PRO A 716 34.48 19.74 -30.67
CA PRO A 716 35.46 18.89 -31.37
C PRO A 716 36.74 19.64 -31.78
N ASN A 717 36.66 20.95 -32.05
CA ASN A 717 37.73 21.74 -32.67
C ASN A 717 38.61 22.53 -31.68
N LYS A 718 38.27 22.57 -30.38
CA LYS A 718 39.05 23.21 -29.32
C LYS A 718 38.96 22.35 -28.06
N ARG A 719 39.80 21.32 -27.96
CA ARG A 719 39.93 20.57 -26.69
C ARG A 719 40.48 21.53 -25.64
N PHE A 720 39.84 21.64 -24.48
CA PHE A 720 40.49 22.31 -23.36
C PHE A 720 41.78 21.55 -23.06
N GLN A 721 42.95 22.19 -23.22
CA GLN A 721 44.23 21.64 -22.75
C GLN A 721 44.27 21.71 -21.22
N LEU A 722 43.35 21.01 -20.56
CA LEU A 722 43.50 20.68 -19.16
C LEU A 722 44.55 19.57 -19.06
N PRO A 723 45.43 19.61 -18.03
CA PRO A 723 46.35 18.52 -17.78
C PRO A 723 45.53 17.24 -17.75
N GLN A 724 45.99 16.22 -18.48
CA GLN A 724 45.38 14.91 -18.60
C GLN A 724 44.43 14.64 -17.42
N LEU A 725 43.13 14.44 -17.70
CA LEU A 725 42.26 13.66 -16.84
C LEU A 725 42.88 12.26 -16.74
N SER A 726 43.98 12.15 -16.00
CA SER A 726 44.50 10.91 -15.49
C SER A 726 43.32 10.28 -14.78
N MET A 727 43.01 9.06 -15.22
CA MET A 727 41.96 8.16 -14.75
C MET A 727 41.29 8.64 -13.46
N PRO A 728 39.95 8.83 -13.43
CA PRO A 728 39.31 9.47 -12.30
C PRO A 728 39.69 8.75 -11.00
N PRO A 729 40.14 9.48 -9.95
CA PRO A 729 40.37 8.88 -8.65
C PRO A 729 39.03 8.31 -8.20
N ARG A 730 38.99 7.01 -7.86
CA ARG A 730 37.84 6.24 -7.33
C ARG A 730 36.61 7.10 -7.05
N LEU A 731 35.83 7.37 -8.09
CA LEU A 731 34.56 8.09 -7.98
C LEU A 731 33.59 7.16 -7.26
N THR A 732 33.11 7.58 -6.09
CA THR A 732 32.40 6.70 -5.13
C THR A 732 30.95 6.42 -5.52
N SER A 733 30.33 7.17 -6.44
CA SER A 733 28.95 6.95 -6.87
C SER A 733 28.83 6.44 -8.30
N ASN A 734 28.28 5.23 -8.44
CA ASN A 734 28.03 4.58 -9.73
C ASN A 734 27.04 5.38 -10.63
N GLU A 735 26.15 6.19 -10.04
CA GLU A 735 25.15 6.98 -10.78
C GLU A 735 25.77 8.08 -11.62
N VAL A 736 26.66 8.91 -11.04
CA VAL A 736 27.29 10.02 -11.75
C VAL A 736 28.18 9.49 -12.89
N MET A 737 28.88 8.38 -12.65
CA MET A 737 29.68 7.70 -13.68
C MET A 737 28.83 7.25 -14.88
N SER A 738 27.62 6.77 -14.64
CA SER A 738 26.72 6.31 -15.70
C SER A 738 26.23 7.43 -16.61
N GLU A 739 25.97 8.61 -16.03
CA GLU A 739 25.53 9.80 -16.76
C GLU A 739 26.67 10.37 -17.62
N VAL A 740 27.90 10.39 -17.07
CA VAL A 740 29.11 10.79 -17.82
C VAL A 740 29.28 9.91 -19.07
N HIS A 741 29.24 8.57 -18.92
CA HIS A 741 29.40 7.65 -20.05
C HIS A 741 28.27 7.77 -21.08
N SER A 742 27.04 8.04 -20.63
CA SER A 742 25.90 8.25 -21.52
C SER A 742 26.03 9.55 -22.31
N ASN A 743 26.47 10.64 -21.68
CA ASN A 743 26.69 11.92 -22.35
C ASN A 743 27.86 11.89 -23.33
N ILE A 744 28.95 11.19 -23.01
CA ILE A 744 30.05 10.98 -23.95
C ILE A 744 29.56 10.18 -25.18
N ALA A 745 28.69 9.19 -24.97
CA ALA A 745 28.10 8.45 -26.07
C ALA A 745 27.21 9.35 -26.96
N LEU A 746 26.37 10.20 -26.36
CA LEU A 746 25.56 11.19 -27.08
C LEU A 746 26.41 12.20 -27.85
N GLY A 747 27.46 12.76 -27.24
CA GLY A 747 28.38 13.67 -27.93
C GLY A 747 29.01 13.04 -29.17
N LYS A 748 29.37 11.75 -29.10
CA LYS A 748 29.86 10.98 -30.26
C LYS A 748 28.81 10.76 -31.35
N THR A 749 27.52 10.75 -31.02
CA THR A 749 26.45 10.68 -32.04
C THR A 749 26.23 12.01 -32.76
N ILE A 750 26.35 13.14 -32.03
CA ILE A 750 26.03 14.48 -32.54
C ILE A 750 27.19 15.10 -33.33
N GLY A 751 28.45 14.70 -33.08
CA GLY A 751 29.65 15.28 -33.68
C GLY A 751 29.88 15.10 -35.19
N GLY A 752 28.83 14.88 -36.00
CA GLY A 752 28.89 14.89 -37.46
C GLY A 752 28.41 16.22 -38.06
N GLU A 753 28.87 16.56 -39.27
CA GLU A 753 28.30 17.66 -40.08
C GLU A 753 26.77 17.48 -40.20
N LEU A 754 26.02 18.59 -40.06
CA LEU A 754 24.55 18.63 -39.94
C LEU A 754 23.75 17.96 -41.07
N ASP A 755 24.40 17.55 -42.17
CA ASP A 755 23.77 16.98 -43.37
C ASP A 755 24.02 15.47 -43.57
N LYS A 756 24.58 14.76 -42.58
CA LYS A 756 24.76 13.29 -42.65
C LYS A 756 23.95 12.54 -41.58
N PRO A 757 23.45 11.33 -41.88
CA PRO A 757 22.73 10.52 -40.90
C PRO A 757 23.59 10.26 -39.65
N LEU A 758 22.96 10.37 -38.47
CA LEU A 758 23.55 10.13 -37.16
C LEU A 758 24.42 8.86 -37.17
N ARG A 759 25.74 9.00 -36.96
CA ARG A 759 26.66 7.85 -36.89
C ARG A 759 26.55 7.16 -35.52
N VAL A 760 25.60 6.25 -35.39
CA VAL A 760 25.32 5.52 -34.14
C VAL A 760 26.45 4.55 -33.73
N ASP A 761 27.27 4.06 -34.67
CA ASP A 761 28.28 3.02 -34.44
C ASP A 761 29.39 3.40 -33.45
N GLY A 762 29.84 4.66 -33.49
CA GLY A 762 30.86 5.19 -32.58
C GLY A 762 30.37 5.27 -31.12
N SER A 763 29.08 5.46 -30.93
CA SER A 763 28.43 5.50 -29.61
C SER A 763 28.18 4.08 -29.06
N LEU A 764 27.72 3.15 -29.91
CA LEU A 764 27.49 1.75 -29.54
C LEU A 764 28.78 1.06 -29.11
N SER A 765 29.88 1.26 -29.85
CA SER A 765 31.19 0.69 -29.49
C SER A 765 31.72 1.23 -28.16
N TYR A 766 31.46 2.50 -27.85
CA TYR A 766 31.84 3.11 -26.57
C TYR A 766 31.00 2.59 -25.40
N LEU A 767 29.67 2.54 -25.54
CA LEU A 767 28.78 2.05 -24.48
C LEU A 767 28.96 0.55 -24.21
N LYS A 768 29.28 -0.26 -25.23
CA LYS A 768 29.68 -1.66 -25.02
C LYS A 768 30.91 -1.77 -24.13
N LYS A 769 31.92 -0.93 -24.34
CA LYS A 769 33.12 -0.86 -23.47
C LYS A 769 32.76 -0.38 -22.06
N ALA A 770 31.90 0.63 -21.93
CA ALA A 770 31.44 1.13 -20.64
C ALA A 770 30.66 0.07 -19.86
N LEU A 771 29.82 -0.73 -20.53
CA LEU A 771 29.07 -1.82 -19.92
C LEU A 771 29.99 -2.92 -19.37
N HIS A 772 31.11 -3.22 -20.03
CA HIS A 772 32.12 -4.14 -19.49
C HIS A 772 32.75 -3.63 -18.18
N MET A 773 32.92 -2.31 -18.03
CA MET A 773 33.44 -1.70 -16.81
C MET A 773 32.37 -1.59 -15.71
N TYR A 774 31.11 -1.42 -16.09
CA TYR A 774 29.97 -1.20 -15.19
C TYR A 774 28.77 -2.09 -15.56
N PRO A 775 28.86 -3.41 -15.30
CA PRO A 775 27.84 -4.35 -15.76
C PRO A 775 26.48 -4.08 -15.11
N ASP A 776 26.40 -3.68 -13.85
CA ASP A 776 25.11 -3.52 -13.14
C ASP A 776 24.43 -2.16 -13.34
N CYS A 777 25.01 -1.29 -14.17
CA CYS A 777 24.46 0.04 -14.39
C CYS A 777 23.22 0.01 -15.30
N SER A 778 22.03 0.22 -14.72
CA SER A 778 20.76 0.27 -15.44
C SER A 778 20.69 1.40 -16.47
N LEU A 779 21.27 2.58 -16.19
CA LEU A 779 21.21 3.73 -17.08
C LEU A 779 22.03 3.52 -18.37
N VAL A 780 23.26 2.98 -18.26
CA VAL A 780 24.10 2.62 -19.42
C VAL A 780 23.44 1.51 -20.24
N ARG A 781 22.86 0.50 -19.57
CA ARG A 781 22.08 -0.56 -20.24
C ARG A 781 20.88 -0.01 -21.01
N ASN A 782 20.11 0.89 -20.39
CA ASN A 782 18.96 1.52 -21.04
C ASN A 782 19.38 2.36 -22.25
N HIS A 783 20.45 3.16 -22.12
CA HIS A 783 20.98 3.97 -23.22
C HIS A 783 21.48 3.11 -24.39
N LEU A 784 22.21 2.04 -24.08
CA LEU A 784 22.65 1.07 -25.09
C LEU A 784 21.46 0.39 -25.76
N GLY A 785 20.46 -0.03 -24.98
CA GLY A 785 19.22 -0.60 -25.49
C GLY A 785 18.45 0.35 -26.42
N SER A 786 18.35 1.64 -26.07
CA SER A 786 17.70 2.64 -26.94
C SER A 786 18.46 2.88 -28.23
N LEU A 787 19.80 2.96 -28.19
CA LEU A 787 20.61 3.18 -29.39
C LEU A 787 20.64 1.94 -30.30
N LEU A 788 20.59 0.73 -29.72
CA LEU A 788 20.43 -0.50 -30.50
C LEU A 788 19.12 -0.47 -31.27
N LEU A 789 18.00 -0.05 -30.66
CA LEU A 789 16.72 0.09 -31.38
C LEU A 789 16.78 1.11 -32.53
N TRP A 790 17.69 2.09 -32.50
CA TRP A 790 17.89 3.07 -33.57
C TRP A 790 18.81 2.59 -34.70
N SER A 791 19.60 1.55 -34.47
CA SER A 791 20.64 1.10 -35.42
C SER A 791 20.12 0.47 -36.71
N GLY A 792 18.81 0.19 -36.82
CA GLY A 792 18.19 -0.42 -38.01
C GLY A 792 18.54 -1.89 -38.26
N ASP A 793 19.46 -2.50 -37.50
CA ASP A 793 19.79 -3.92 -37.56
C ASP A 793 18.60 -4.76 -37.05
N TRP A 794 18.16 -5.73 -37.85
CA TRP A 794 17.02 -6.60 -37.52
C TRP A 794 17.25 -7.43 -36.24
N MET A 795 18.51 -7.70 -35.87
CA MET A 795 18.88 -8.35 -34.61
C MET A 795 18.96 -7.38 -33.42
N ALA A 796 18.90 -6.07 -33.66
CA ALA A 796 19.13 -5.08 -32.61
C ALA A 796 17.99 -5.01 -31.59
N SER A 797 16.74 -5.32 -31.99
CA SER A 797 15.60 -5.46 -31.07
C SER A 797 15.85 -6.56 -30.02
N HIS A 798 16.35 -7.71 -30.45
CA HIS A 798 16.69 -8.82 -29.57
C HIS A 798 17.86 -8.49 -28.63
N LYS A 799 18.90 -7.84 -29.17
CA LYS A 799 20.06 -7.39 -28.37
C LYS A 799 19.63 -6.34 -27.34
N ALA A 800 18.72 -5.43 -27.70
CA ALA A 800 18.24 -4.38 -26.80
C ALA A 800 17.50 -4.95 -25.57
N VAL A 801 16.60 -5.93 -25.77
CA VAL A 801 15.86 -6.57 -24.67
C VAL A 801 16.80 -7.31 -23.71
N ARG A 802 17.85 -7.97 -24.22
CA ARG A 802 18.83 -8.69 -23.37
C ARG A 802 19.68 -7.75 -22.51
N VAL A 803 19.95 -6.55 -23.01
CA VAL A 803 20.74 -5.55 -22.28
C VAL A 803 19.93 -4.95 -21.13
N THR A 804 18.61 -4.80 -21.28
CA THR A 804 17.74 -4.19 -20.26
C THR A 804 17.40 -5.16 -19.11
N SER A 805 17.51 -4.70 -17.86
CA SER A 805 17.04 -5.43 -16.68
C SER A 805 15.70 -4.86 -16.18
N LEU A 806 14.75 -5.75 -15.91
CA LEU A 806 13.45 -5.42 -15.34
C LEU A 806 13.53 -5.53 -13.82
N SER A 807 13.65 -4.41 -13.11
CA SER A 807 13.45 -4.37 -11.66
C SER A 807 11.95 -4.28 -11.33
N ASN A 808 11.47 -5.03 -10.33
CA ASN A 808 10.06 -5.10 -9.90
C ASN A 808 9.54 -3.82 -9.18
N GLY A 809 10.14 -2.65 -9.39
CA GLY A 809 9.79 -1.39 -8.73
C GLY A 809 9.99 -0.19 -9.65
N HIS A 810 9.33 0.92 -9.28
CA HIS A 810 9.17 2.20 -10.00
C HIS A 810 10.14 2.46 -11.16
N THR A 811 9.57 2.90 -12.30
CA THR A 811 10.40 3.29 -13.45
C THR A 811 11.25 4.49 -13.10
N SER A 812 12.55 4.28 -12.93
CA SER A 812 13.50 5.39 -12.96
C SER A 812 13.39 6.02 -14.35
N ARG A 813 12.88 7.26 -14.40
CA ARG A 813 12.83 8.10 -15.62
C ARG A 813 14.23 8.53 -16.09
N ARG A 814 15.30 8.09 -15.43
CA ARG A 814 16.67 8.46 -15.79
C ARG A 814 17.14 7.65 -17.00
N GLY A 815 17.19 8.29 -18.16
CA GLY A 815 17.61 7.74 -19.45
C GLY A 815 16.72 8.19 -20.61
N LEU A 816 17.14 7.96 -21.86
CA LEU A 816 16.34 8.30 -23.06
C LEU A 816 14.99 7.57 -23.11
N ARG A 817 14.95 6.32 -22.64
CA ARG A 817 13.75 5.47 -22.56
C ARG A 817 13.83 4.58 -21.32
N SER A 818 12.69 4.31 -20.71
CA SER A 818 12.60 3.37 -19.59
C SER A 818 12.81 1.92 -20.05
N PRO A 819 13.23 0.99 -19.17
CA PRO A 819 13.41 -0.43 -19.53
C PRO A 819 12.15 -1.02 -20.18
N HIS A 820 10.97 -0.71 -19.63
CA HIS A 820 9.71 -1.19 -20.18
C HIS A 820 9.37 -0.56 -21.53
N GLN A 821 9.69 0.72 -21.74
CA GLN A 821 9.54 1.34 -23.06
C GLN A 821 10.46 0.69 -24.09
N ILE A 822 11.70 0.37 -23.73
CA ILE A 822 12.66 -0.31 -24.62
C ILE A 822 12.14 -1.70 -24.99
N GLN A 823 11.68 -2.48 -24.00
CA GLN A 823 11.12 -3.81 -24.24
C GLN A 823 9.84 -3.76 -25.09
N ALA A 824 8.96 -2.79 -24.82
CA ALA A 824 7.76 -2.59 -25.61
C ALA A 824 8.05 -2.14 -27.04
N CYS A 825 8.99 -1.21 -27.23
CA CYS A 825 9.46 -0.81 -28.57
C CYS A 825 10.08 -2.00 -29.31
N ALA A 826 10.87 -2.82 -28.64
CA ALA A 826 11.44 -4.04 -29.21
C ALA A 826 10.36 -5.06 -29.58
N THR A 827 9.30 -5.17 -28.77
CA THR A 827 8.15 -6.03 -29.05
C THR A 827 7.45 -5.58 -30.33
N VAL A 828 7.14 -4.29 -30.45
CA VAL A 828 6.51 -3.72 -31.66
C VAL A 828 7.41 -3.88 -32.90
N SER A 829 8.73 -3.72 -32.78
CA SER A 829 9.64 -3.88 -33.91
C SER A 829 9.82 -5.34 -34.37
N CYS A 830 9.81 -6.31 -33.46
CA CYS A 830 9.82 -7.74 -33.81
C CYS A 830 8.57 -8.15 -34.61
N TYR A 831 7.40 -7.54 -34.34
CA TYR A 831 6.19 -7.78 -35.14
C TYR A 831 6.30 -7.20 -36.56
N ALA A 832 7.01 -6.10 -36.75
CA ALA A 832 7.21 -5.49 -38.07
C ALA A 832 8.11 -6.34 -39.00
N THR A 833 9.03 -7.13 -38.44
CA THR A 833 9.96 -7.96 -39.22
C THR A 833 9.39 -9.32 -39.63
N CYS A 834 8.15 -9.65 -39.25
CA CYS A 834 7.41 -10.85 -39.66
C CYS A 834 8.28 -12.13 -39.65
N THR A 835 9.02 -12.40 -38.57
CA THR A 835 9.77 -13.65 -38.44
C THR A 835 8.84 -14.74 -37.87
N PRO A 836 8.49 -15.79 -38.63
CA PRO A 836 7.56 -16.83 -38.18
C PRO A 836 8.25 -17.86 -37.26
N TYR A 837 9.23 -17.48 -36.45
CA TYR A 837 10.08 -18.40 -35.70
C TYR A 837 9.70 -18.46 -34.21
N PRO A 838 8.85 -19.41 -33.77
CA PRO A 838 8.74 -19.77 -32.36
C PRO A 838 9.56 -21.01 -31.99
N LYS A 839 10.42 -21.58 -32.87
CA LYS A 839 11.00 -22.93 -32.65
C LYS A 839 12.51 -23.02 -32.39
N PHE A 840 13.28 -21.94 -32.48
CA PHE A 840 14.69 -21.96 -32.06
C PHE A 840 14.89 -21.19 -30.76
N SER A 841 14.35 -21.75 -29.67
CA SER A 841 14.99 -21.61 -28.37
C SER A 841 15.87 -22.84 -28.16
N PHE A 842 17.20 -22.67 -28.22
CA PHE A 842 18.10 -23.71 -27.73
C PHE A 842 17.74 -24.02 -26.26
N PRO A 843 17.63 -25.30 -25.84
CA PRO A 843 17.26 -25.67 -24.47
C PRO A 843 18.25 -25.22 -23.39
N THR A 844 19.43 -24.74 -23.78
CA THR A 844 20.52 -24.32 -22.89
C THR A 844 20.46 -22.85 -22.49
N CYS A 845 19.51 -22.05 -23.00
CA CYS A 845 19.25 -20.70 -22.50
C CYS A 845 18.10 -20.73 -21.48
N GLU A 846 18.42 -20.52 -20.20
CA GLU A 846 17.44 -20.48 -19.09
C GLU A 846 16.38 -19.36 -19.23
N GLN A 847 16.54 -18.43 -20.17
CA GLN A 847 15.54 -17.40 -20.46
C GLN A 847 14.96 -17.65 -21.86
N GLN A 848 13.81 -18.33 -21.86
CA GLN A 848 12.95 -18.50 -23.01
C GLN A 848 12.63 -17.13 -23.62
N PHE A 849 12.59 -17.08 -24.95
CA PHE A 849 12.02 -15.96 -25.69
C PHE A 849 10.65 -15.62 -25.06
N LEU A 850 10.48 -14.38 -24.59
CA LEU A 850 9.16 -13.92 -24.13
C LEU A 850 8.19 -14.13 -25.27
N SER A 851 7.28 -15.07 -25.10
CA SER A 851 6.22 -15.30 -26.06
C SER A 851 5.48 -13.97 -26.26
N GLY A 852 4.94 -13.71 -27.46
CA GLY A 852 4.20 -12.46 -27.74
C GLY A 852 3.07 -12.18 -26.72
N TYR A 853 2.61 -13.22 -26.02
CA TYR A 853 1.65 -13.17 -24.93
C TYR A 853 2.21 -12.51 -23.65
N ASP A 854 3.42 -12.87 -23.24
CA ASP A 854 4.05 -12.35 -22.01
C ASP A 854 4.37 -10.85 -22.14
N ALA A 855 4.75 -10.39 -23.34
CA ALA A 855 5.07 -8.99 -23.58
C ALA A 855 3.86 -8.04 -23.44
N ILE A 856 2.68 -8.44 -23.93
CA ILE A 856 1.44 -7.67 -23.76
C ILE A 856 1.01 -7.65 -22.29
N GLN A 857 1.15 -8.78 -21.57
CA GLN A 857 0.86 -8.84 -20.14
C GLN A 857 1.76 -7.90 -19.33
N HIS A 858 3.05 -7.81 -19.66
CA HIS A 858 3.97 -6.86 -19.03
C HIS A 858 3.55 -5.40 -19.27
N LEU A 859 3.16 -5.05 -20.49
CA LEU A 859 2.63 -3.71 -20.80
C LEU A 859 1.32 -3.41 -20.06
N GLN A 860 0.40 -4.38 -19.97
CA GLN A 860 -0.82 -4.23 -19.19
C GLN A 860 -0.52 -4.02 -17.70
N ARG A 861 0.46 -4.75 -17.15
CA ARG A 861 0.91 -4.56 -15.77
C ARG A 861 1.52 -3.17 -15.57
N LEU A 862 2.32 -2.69 -16.51
CA LEU A 862 2.89 -1.34 -16.47
C LEU A 862 1.80 -0.26 -16.46
N VAL A 863 0.81 -0.35 -17.35
CA VAL A 863 -0.31 0.60 -17.40
C VAL A 863 -1.16 0.55 -16.12
N ARG A 864 -1.28 -0.61 -15.46
CA ARG A 864 -1.93 -0.72 -14.14
C ARG A 864 -1.12 -0.07 -13.03
N CYS A 865 0.21 -0.21 -13.05
CA CYS A 865 1.10 0.39 -12.06
C CYS A 865 1.28 1.91 -12.26
N GLU A 866 1.35 2.36 -13.51
CA GLU A 866 1.54 3.77 -13.90
C GLU A 866 0.47 4.20 -14.90
N PRO A 867 -0.79 4.40 -14.45
CA PRO A 867 -1.86 4.79 -15.35
C PRO A 867 -1.59 6.14 -16.04
N TRP A 868 -0.85 7.07 -15.43
CA TRP A 868 -0.55 8.38 -16.03
C TRP A 868 0.50 8.34 -17.17
N ASN A 869 1.16 7.20 -17.42
CA ASN A 869 2.21 7.08 -18.42
C ASN A 869 1.60 6.95 -19.84
N GLN A 870 1.62 8.05 -20.60
CA GLN A 870 1.04 8.11 -21.95
C GLN A 870 1.77 7.19 -22.94
N ASP A 871 3.10 7.15 -22.89
CA ASP A 871 3.93 6.31 -23.76
C ASP A 871 3.61 4.81 -23.56
N ALA A 872 3.40 4.37 -22.32
CA ALA A 872 3.03 3.00 -22.01
C ALA A 872 1.68 2.60 -22.62
N ARG A 873 0.69 3.51 -22.57
CA ARG A 873 -0.62 3.29 -23.20
C ARG A 873 -0.53 3.28 -24.72
N TYR A 874 0.24 4.21 -25.29
CA TYR A 874 0.50 4.28 -26.73
C TYR A 874 1.14 2.98 -27.24
N LEU A 875 2.19 2.51 -26.58
CA LEU A 875 2.88 1.25 -26.93
C LEU A 875 1.98 0.02 -26.75
N LEU A 876 1.10 0.00 -25.75
CA LEU A 876 0.10 -1.06 -25.58
C LEU A 876 -0.90 -1.09 -26.75
N VAL A 877 -1.36 0.07 -27.23
CA VAL A 877 -2.23 0.16 -28.41
C VAL A 877 -1.52 -0.39 -29.64
N LEU A 878 -0.27 -0.01 -29.87
CA LEU A 878 0.52 -0.52 -31.00
C LEU A 878 0.74 -2.04 -30.93
N ALA A 879 1.06 -2.57 -29.74
CA ALA A 879 1.25 -4.01 -29.56
C ALA A 879 -0.04 -4.80 -29.80
N ILE A 880 -1.19 -4.31 -29.32
CA ILE A 880 -2.49 -4.93 -29.58
C ILE A 880 -2.85 -4.82 -31.06
N PHE A 881 -2.56 -3.69 -31.71
CA PHE A 881 -2.78 -3.53 -33.15
C PHE A 881 -1.98 -4.54 -33.97
N GLN A 882 -0.69 -4.76 -33.66
CA GLN A 882 0.10 -5.78 -34.35
C GLN A 882 -0.50 -7.17 -34.16
N LYS A 883 -0.89 -7.52 -32.92
CA LYS A 883 -1.61 -8.77 -32.66
C LYS A 883 -2.93 -8.88 -33.45
N THR A 884 -3.68 -7.78 -33.57
CA THR A 884 -4.90 -7.77 -34.39
C THR A 884 -4.60 -8.05 -35.86
N ARG A 885 -3.48 -7.54 -36.39
CA ARG A 885 -3.06 -7.77 -37.77
C ARG A 885 -2.65 -9.23 -38.00
N GLU A 886 -1.91 -9.82 -37.09
CA GLU A 886 -1.52 -11.25 -37.16
C GLU A 886 -2.73 -12.17 -37.17
N GLU A 887 -3.72 -11.90 -36.32
CA GLU A 887 -4.96 -12.68 -36.22
C GLU A 887 -6.00 -12.31 -37.29
N LYS A 888 -5.61 -11.50 -38.31
CA LYS A 888 -6.48 -11.03 -39.41
C LYS A 888 -7.74 -10.29 -38.93
N TYR A 889 -7.56 -9.36 -38.01
CA TYR A 889 -8.56 -8.42 -37.49
C TYR A 889 -9.83 -9.07 -36.92
N PRO A 890 -9.72 -9.88 -35.85
CA PRO A 890 -10.89 -10.47 -35.24
C PRO A 890 -11.73 -9.39 -34.52
N LYS A 891 -13.06 -9.46 -34.67
CA LYS A 891 -14.02 -8.44 -34.18
C LYS A 891 -13.78 -8.02 -32.72
N HIS A 892 -13.48 -8.97 -31.84
CA HIS A 892 -13.29 -8.69 -30.41
C HIS A 892 -12.04 -7.85 -30.12
N LEU A 893 -10.91 -8.10 -30.80
CA LEU A 893 -9.70 -7.29 -30.64
C LEU A 893 -9.87 -5.91 -31.26
N CYS A 894 -10.57 -5.79 -32.39
CA CYS A 894 -10.89 -4.50 -33.00
C CYS A 894 -11.71 -3.61 -32.04
N ILE A 895 -12.67 -4.18 -31.31
CA ILE A 895 -13.45 -3.45 -30.29
C ILE A 895 -12.55 -2.97 -29.14
N ILE A 896 -11.66 -3.84 -28.64
CA ILE A 896 -10.71 -3.50 -27.57
C ILE A 896 -9.79 -2.36 -28.04
N LEU A 897 -9.25 -2.47 -29.25
CA LEU A 897 -8.36 -1.47 -29.84
C LEU A 897 -9.05 -0.10 -29.98
N LYS A 898 -10.28 -0.07 -30.53
CA LYS A 898 -11.06 1.17 -30.64
C LYS A 898 -11.28 1.83 -29.28
N ARG A 899 -11.59 1.05 -28.23
CA ARG A 899 -11.77 1.56 -26.85
C ARG A 899 -10.49 2.15 -26.28
N LEU A 900 -9.36 1.47 -26.44
CA LEU A 900 -8.07 1.95 -25.94
C LEU A 900 -7.64 3.24 -26.64
N ILE A 901 -7.82 3.34 -27.96
CA ILE A 901 -7.52 4.55 -28.73
C ILE A 901 -8.36 5.73 -28.22
N LEU A 902 -9.68 5.54 -28.04
CA LEU A 902 -10.55 6.60 -27.51
C LEU A 902 -10.09 7.10 -26.14
N GLN A 903 -9.64 6.20 -25.26
CA GLN A 903 -9.13 6.57 -23.93
C GLN A 903 -7.81 7.35 -23.98
N VAL A 904 -6.94 7.07 -24.96
CA VAL A 904 -5.70 7.84 -25.16
C VAL A 904 -6.03 9.23 -25.70
N LEU A 905 -6.91 9.32 -26.70
CA LEU A 905 -7.35 10.59 -27.29
C LEU A 905 -8.06 11.49 -26.28
N SER A 906 -8.90 10.94 -25.38
CA SER A 906 -9.62 11.71 -24.37
C SER A 906 -8.72 12.31 -23.27
N ASN A 907 -7.55 11.71 -23.03
CA ASN A 907 -6.60 12.14 -21.99
C ASN A 907 -5.48 13.03 -22.54
N GLY A 908 -5.40 13.25 -23.86
CA GLY A 908 -4.49 14.20 -24.47
C GLY A 908 -4.88 15.62 -24.11
N SER A 909 -4.30 16.17 -23.05
CA SER A 909 -4.39 17.61 -22.74
C SER A 909 -3.84 18.43 -23.91
N LYS A 910 -4.48 19.58 -24.17
CA LYS A 910 -4.25 20.58 -25.23
C LYS A 910 -2.83 21.21 -25.25
N SER A 911 -1.75 20.43 -25.22
CA SER A 911 -0.40 20.94 -25.47
C SER A 911 -0.16 20.99 -26.98
N HIS A 912 -0.70 22.02 -27.63
CA HIS A 912 -0.64 22.22 -29.08
C HIS A 912 0.77 22.48 -29.63
N GLU A 913 1.79 22.57 -28.78
CA GLU A 913 3.14 23.01 -29.17
C GLU A 913 4.07 21.88 -29.62
N ASN A 914 3.82 20.62 -29.23
CA ASN A 914 4.75 19.53 -29.48
C ASN A 914 4.39 18.74 -30.76
N LYS A 915 5.17 18.96 -31.85
CA LYS A 915 4.97 18.31 -33.17
C LYS A 915 4.95 16.78 -33.11
N VAL A 916 5.69 16.17 -32.19
CA VAL A 916 5.76 14.70 -32.02
C VAL A 916 4.43 14.14 -31.52
N VAL A 917 3.82 14.78 -30.52
CA VAL A 917 2.53 14.34 -29.94
C VAL A 917 1.40 14.47 -30.96
N GLN A 918 1.43 15.54 -31.78
CA GLN A 918 0.48 15.69 -32.89
C GLN A 918 0.60 14.56 -33.92
N TYR A 919 1.82 14.14 -34.24
CA TYR A 919 2.06 13.03 -35.15
C TYR A 919 1.63 11.67 -34.56
N GLU A 920 1.83 11.45 -33.26
CA GLU A 920 1.30 10.25 -32.57
C GLU A 920 -0.22 10.18 -32.60
N ILE A 921 -0.90 11.31 -32.36
CA ILE A 921 -2.36 11.40 -32.48
C ILE A 921 -2.82 11.09 -33.91
N PHE A 922 -2.13 11.64 -34.92
CA PHE A 922 -2.39 11.34 -36.32
C PHE A 922 -2.31 9.83 -36.62
N LEU A 923 -1.25 9.15 -36.16
CA LEU A 923 -1.09 7.71 -36.32
C LEU A 923 -2.21 6.92 -35.61
N LEU A 924 -2.59 7.29 -34.38
CA LEU A 924 -3.68 6.63 -33.66
C LEU A 924 -5.03 6.75 -34.38
N LEU A 925 -5.31 7.90 -35.00
CA LEU A 925 -6.52 8.11 -35.80
C LEU A 925 -6.53 7.25 -37.07
N LEU A 926 -5.39 7.11 -37.75
CA LEU A 926 -5.26 6.20 -38.89
C LEU A 926 -5.43 4.73 -38.49
N LEU A 927 -4.86 4.32 -37.35
CA LEU A 927 -5.05 2.97 -36.81
C LEU A 927 -6.52 2.70 -36.46
N SER A 928 -7.22 3.69 -35.90
CA SER A 928 -8.65 3.61 -35.65
C SER A 928 -9.46 3.50 -36.94
N SER A 929 -9.04 4.21 -38.00
CA SER A 929 -9.65 4.13 -39.32
C SER A 929 -9.47 2.75 -39.95
N GLU A 930 -8.26 2.16 -39.88
CA GLU A 930 -8.00 0.80 -40.39
C GLU A 930 -8.77 -0.26 -39.62
N ALA A 931 -8.77 -0.19 -38.28
CA ALA A 931 -9.56 -1.11 -37.46
C ALA A 931 -11.07 -1.02 -37.73
N SER A 932 -11.56 0.16 -38.15
CA SER A 932 -12.95 0.36 -38.53
C SER A 932 -13.26 -0.20 -39.92
N LEU A 933 -12.36 0.03 -40.89
CA LEU A 933 -12.45 -0.53 -42.24
C LEU A 933 -12.54 -2.05 -42.22
N GLN A 934 -11.66 -2.71 -41.46
CA GLN A 934 -11.62 -4.17 -41.32
C GLN A 934 -12.82 -4.73 -40.54
N SER A 935 -13.48 -3.90 -39.71
CA SER A 935 -14.71 -4.27 -38.99
C SER A 935 -16.00 -4.03 -39.79
N TYR A 936 -15.91 -3.68 -41.07
CA TYR A 936 -17.05 -3.30 -41.94
C TYR A 936 -17.81 -2.05 -41.49
N ASP A 937 -17.12 -1.13 -40.79
CA ASP A 937 -17.67 0.13 -40.27
C ASP A 937 -17.06 1.30 -41.04
N TYR A 938 -17.54 1.47 -42.28
CA TYR A 938 -16.97 2.37 -43.27
C TYR A 938 -17.11 3.84 -42.90
N ASP A 939 -18.27 4.25 -42.36
CA ASP A 939 -18.54 5.63 -41.98
C ASP A 939 -17.59 6.12 -40.87
N ASN A 940 -17.36 5.30 -39.84
CA ASN A 940 -16.37 5.62 -38.82
C ASN A 940 -14.95 5.61 -39.37
N SER A 941 -14.62 4.70 -40.29
CA SER A 941 -13.30 4.68 -40.95
C SER A 941 -13.00 6.01 -41.66
N ILE A 942 -13.98 6.52 -42.42
CA ILE A 942 -13.88 7.78 -43.15
C ILE A 942 -13.83 8.97 -42.18
N ALA A 943 -14.68 8.98 -41.15
CA ALA A 943 -14.70 10.04 -40.16
C ALA A 943 -13.35 10.20 -39.46
N ARG A 944 -12.71 9.10 -39.04
CA ARG A 944 -11.41 9.12 -38.36
C ARG A 944 -10.25 9.52 -39.27
N ALA A 945 -10.27 9.10 -40.52
CA ALA A 945 -9.24 9.52 -41.49
C ALA A 945 -9.37 11.02 -41.84
N LYS A 946 -10.61 11.55 -41.96
CA LYS A 946 -10.84 13.01 -42.10
C LYS A 946 -10.40 13.79 -40.86
N GLU A 947 -10.63 13.23 -39.67
CA GLU A 947 -10.17 13.81 -38.41
C GLU A 947 -8.63 13.86 -38.36
N ALA A 948 -7.94 12.81 -38.79
CA ALA A 948 -6.47 12.77 -38.87
C ALA A 948 -5.92 13.92 -39.74
N LEU A 949 -6.51 14.17 -40.92
CA LEU A 949 -6.13 15.28 -41.79
C LEU A 949 -6.34 16.68 -41.16
N ARG A 950 -7.27 16.82 -40.21
CA ARG A 950 -7.51 18.09 -39.50
C ARG A 950 -6.48 18.34 -38.38
N THR A 951 -5.85 17.29 -37.86
CA THR A 951 -4.92 17.37 -36.72
C THR A 951 -3.48 17.73 -37.11
N THR A 952 -3.12 17.66 -38.39
CA THR A 952 -1.73 17.77 -38.86
C THR A 952 -1.24 19.21 -39.06
N THR A 953 -0.04 19.48 -38.55
CA THR A 953 0.80 20.67 -38.85
C THR A 953 2.17 20.31 -39.49
N SER A 954 2.37 19.06 -39.94
CA SER A 954 3.62 18.55 -40.55
C SER A 954 3.45 18.08 -42.01
N SER A 955 4.57 17.72 -42.65
CA SER A 955 4.86 17.69 -44.09
C SER A 955 3.78 17.10 -45.02
N ARG A 956 3.73 17.59 -46.28
CA ARG A 956 2.82 17.06 -47.33
C ARG A 956 2.92 15.54 -47.47
N ALA A 957 4.11 14.97 -47.28
CA ALA A 957 4.36 13.53 -47.36
C ALA A 957 3.63 12.70 -46.29
N ASP A 958 3.40 13.26 -45.10
CA ASP A 958 2.73 12.54 -44.00
C ASP A 958 1.23 12.39 -44.27
N THR A 959 0.61 13.40 -44.90
CA THR A 959 -0.82 13.39 -45.24
C THR A 959 -1.20 12.36 -46.30
N PHE A 960 -0.23 11.87 -47.08
CA PHE A 960 -0.45 10.88 -48.12
C PHE A 960 -1.17 9.63 -47.61
N PHE A 961 -0.74 9.08 -46.47
CA PHE A 961 -1.31 7.84 -45.94
C PHE A 961 -2.76 8.02 -45.47
N ALA A 962 -3.14 9.22 -45.04
CA ALA A 962 -4.53 9.52 -44.71
C ALA A 962 -5.41 9.60 -45.96
N HIS A 963 -4.91 10.21 -47.03
CA HIS A 963 -5.59 10.23 -48.33
C HIS A 963 -5.69 8.81 -48.95
N LEU A 964 -4.62 8.00 -48.84
CA LEU A 964 -4.63 6.60 -49.29
C LEU A 964 -5.65 5.78 -48.51
N GLN A 965 -5.77 6.01 -47.21
CA GLN A 965 -6.77 5.35 -46.37
C GLN A 965 -8.21 5.74 -46.74
N LEU A 966 -8.45 7.02 -47.03
CA LEU A 966 -9.75 7.50 -47.52
C LEU A 966 -10.08 6.91 -48.89
N CYS A 967 -9.12 6.84 -49.80
CA CYS A 967 -9.25 6.20 -51.10
C CYS A 967 -9.72 4.74 -50.94
N ARG A 968 -9.04 3.96 -50.09
CA ARG A 968 -9.45 2.58 -49.75
C ARG A 968 -10.86 2.51 -49.15
N ALA A 969 -11.20 3.39 -48.23
CA ALA A 969 -12.50 3.36 -47.56
C ALA A 969 -13.66 3.68 -48.53
N TYR A 970 -13.51 4.70 -49.39
CA TYR A 970 -14.50 5.05 -50.39
C TYR A 970 -14.65 3.99 -51.48
N ALA A 971 -13.54 3.39 -51.93
CA ALA A 971 -13.56 2.29 -52.88
C ALA A 971 -14.40 1.10 -52.38
N VAL A 972 -14.21 0.70 -51.11
CA VAL A 972 -14.98 -0.40 -50.49
C VAL A 972 -16.44 -0.01 -50.25
N GLN A 973 -16.73 1.27 -49.96
CA GLN A 973 -18.10 1.78 -49.85
C GLN A 973 -18.84 1.86 -51.20
N GLY A 974 -18.11 1.81 -52.32
CA GLY A 974 -18.64 1.95 -53.68
C GLY A 974 -18.70 3.40 -54.19
N ASP A 975 -18.12 4.36 -53.49
CA ASP A 975 -18.04 5.77 -53.90
C ASP A 975 -16.79 6.02 -54.74
N LEU A 976 -16.87 5.65 -56.02
CA LEU A 976 -15.75 5.75 -56.97
C LEU A 976 -15.30 7.18 -57.24
N LEU A 977 -16.22 8.17 -57.16
CA LEU A 977 -15.91 9.58 -57.41
C LEU A 977 -14.98 10.13 -56.32
N ASN A 978 -15.33 9.91 -55.05
CA ASN A 978 -14.51 10.35 -53.94
C ASN A 978 -13.21 9.54 -53.84
N SER A 979 -13.23 8.24 -54.15
CA SER A 979 -12.02 7.43 -54.25
C SER A 979 -11.02 8.02 -55.26
N ARG A 980 -11.48 8.38 -56.46
CA ARG A 980 -10.65 9.00 -57.51
C ARG A 980 -10.10 10.36 -57.10
N ASN A 981 -10.90 11.19 -56.44
CA ASN A 981 -10.46 12.50 -55.94
C ASN A 981 -9.33 12.37 -54.90
N GLU A 982 -9.45 11.41 -53.98
CA GLU A 982 -8.42 11.16 -52.96
C GLU A 982 -7.16 10.52 -53.58
N TYR A 983 -7.30 9.65 -54.58
CA TYR A 983 -6.18 9.10 -55.36
C TYR A 983 -5.34 10.21 -56.02
N MET A 984 -5.99 11.21 -56.64
CA MET A 984 -5.27 12.34 -57.24
C MET A 984 -4.52 13.18 -56.20
N LYS A 985 -5.04 13.31 -54.97
CA LYS A 985 -4.35 14.00 -53.88
C LYS A 985 -3.11 13.23 -53.40
N CYS A 986 -3.16 11.89 -53.41
CA CYS A 986 -1.98 11.06 -53.13
C CYS A 986 -0.84 11.33 -54.13
N LEU A 987 -1.14 11.41 -55.43
CA LEU A 987 -0.14 11.74 -56.45
C LEU A 987 0.48 13.14 -56.22
N GLN A 988 -0.34 14.13 -55.84
CA GLN A 988 0.13 15.50 -55.59
C GLN A 988 1.01 15.65 -54.34
N ASN A 989 0.73 14.89 -53.28
CA ASN A 989 1.40 15.06 -51.99
C ASN A 989 2.79 14.40 -51.92
N HIS A 990 3.04 13.40 -52.79
CA HIS A 990 4.24 12.53 -52.85
C HIS A 990 4.57 11.81 -51.52
N THR A 991 5.14 10.60 -51.58
CA THR A 991 5.72 9.94 -50.40
C THR A 991 7.22 9.79 -50.47
N ASN A 992 7.84 9.80 -49.30
CA ASN A 992 9.24 9.40 -49.08
C ASN A 992 9.35 7.92 -48.69
N THR A 993 8.26 7.15 -48.79
CA THR A 993 8.20 5.73 -48.45
C THR A 993 7.81 4.90 -49.67
N GLU A 994 8.59 3.86 -49.93
CA GLU A 994 8.47 3.00 -51.11
C GLU A 994 7.15 2.22 -51.10
N ILE A 995 6.71 1.76 -49.92
CA ILE A 995 5.47 1.00 -49.76
C ILE A 995 4.23 1.84 -50.10
N GLY A 996 4.30 3.17 -49.92
CA GLY A 996 3.20 4.07 -50.25
C GLY A 996 2.87 4.04 -51.74
N TRP A 997 3.90 4.06 -52.59
CA TRP A 997 3.76 4.00 -54.05
C TRP A 997 3.26 2.64 -54.53
N VAL A 998 3.74 1.54 -53.95
CA VAL A 998 3.25 0.19 -54.27
C VAL A 998 1.77 0.02 -53.89
N MET A 999 1.35 0.52 -52.72
CA MET A 999 -0.06 0.49 -52.33
C MET A 999 -0.95 1.39 -53.20
N LEU A 1000 -0.45 2.55 -53.61
CA LEU A 1000 -1.18 3.44 -54.52
C LEU A 1000 -1.39 2.75 -55.87
N LYS A 1001 -0.37 2.08 -56.41
CA LYS A 1001 -0.47 1.30 -57.65
C LYS A 1001 -1.55 0.21 -57.56
N HIS A 1002 -1.63 -0.49 -56.42
CA HIS A 1002 -2.66 -1.51 -56.20
C HIS A 1002 -4.10 -0.95 -56.24
N MET A 1003 -4.29 0.33 -55.93
CA MET A 1003 -5.60 1.00 -55.95
C MET A 1003 -5.98 1.55 -57.33
N GLU A 1004 -5.09 1.50 -58.32
CA GLU A 1004 -5.31 2.12 -59.64
C GLU A 1004 -6.47 1.48 -60.41
N SER A 1005 -6.54 0.14 -60.47
CA SER A 1005 -7.63 -0.58 -61.16
C SER A 1005 -8.97 -0.38 -60.47
N VAL A 1006 -8.98 -0.37 -59.14
CA VAL A 1006 -10.18 -0.13 -58.32
C VAL A 1006 -10.76 1.27 -58.55
N CYS A 1007 -9.93 2.24 -58.92
CA CYS A 1007 -10.36 3.61 -59.24
C CYS A 1007 -10.74 3.83 -60.71
N SER A 1008 -10.72 2.79 -61.56
CA SER A 1008 -11.07 2.84 -62.99
C SER A 1008 -10.29 3.90 -63.80
N LEU A 1009 -8.98 4.01 -63.55
CA LEU A 1009 -8.11 4.96 -64.23
C LEU A 1009 -7.28 4.25 -65.31
N GLU A 1010 -7.43 4.67 -66.57
CA GLU A 1010 -6.55 4.25 -67.67
C GLU A 1010 -5.33 5.19 -67.74
N GLY A 1011 -4.12 4.69 -67.41
CA GLY A 1011 -2.85 5.28 -67.89
C GLY A 1011 -1.97 6.09 -66.91
N SER A 1012 -1.95 5.84 -65.59
CA SER A 1012 -1.04 6.57 -64.65
C SER A 1012 0.23 5.79 -64.23
N SER A 1013 0.47 4.62 -64.84
CA SER A 1013 1.51 3.66 -64.43
C SER A 1013 2.94 4.22 -64.44
N ASP A 1014 3.29 5.04 -65.43
CA ASP A 1014 4.67 5.48 -65.67
C ASP A 1014 5.14 6.52 -64.63
N GLU A 1015 4.22 7.35 -64.12
CA GLU A 1015 4.54 8.35 -63.10
C GLU A 1015 4.82 7.71 -61.73
N ILE A 1016 4.06 6.68 -61.35
CA ILE A 1016 4.23 5.98 -60.08
C ILE A 1016 5.54 5.20 -60.05
N GLU A 1017 5.88 4.51 -61.14
CA GLU A 1017 7.13 3.75 -61.25
C GLU A 1017 8.34 4.68 -61.14
N LYS A 1018 8.29 5.84 -61.82
CA LYS A 1018 9.34 6.87 -61.73
C LYS A 1018 9.48 7.41 -60.29
N CYS A 1019 8.36 7.75 -59.64
CA CYS A 1019 8.38 8.24 -58.26
C CYS A 1019 8.91 7.19 -57.27
N LEU A 1020 8.60 5.91 -57.48
CA LEU A 1020 9.13 4.80 -56.68
C LEU A 1020 10.65 4.68 -56.86
N ARG A 1021 11.15 4.75 -58.09
CA ARG A 1021 12.59 4.68 -58.40
C ARG A 1021 13.37 5.80 -57.73
N ASP A 1022 12.89 7.03 -57.87
CA ASP A 1022 13.47 8.20 -57.20
C ASP A 1022 13.45 8.04 -55.67
N CYS A 1023 12.41 7.41 -55.11
CA CYS A 1023 12.30 7.15 -53.67
C CYS A 1023 13.32 6.11 -53.19
N VAL A 1024 13.51 5.02 -53.95
CA VAL A 1024 14.48 3.95 -53.65
C VAL A 1024 15.91 4.50 -53.67
N GLU A 1025 16.25 5.31 -54.67
CA GLU A 1025 17.57 5.95 -54.79
C GLU A 1025 17.87 6.89 -53.62
N ARG A 1026 16.89 7.69 -53.18
CA ARG A 1026 17.04 8.57 -52.02
C ARG A 1026 17.24 7.81 -50.71
N ASN A 1027 16.55 6.70 -50.53
CA ASN A 1027 16.57 5.93 -49.28
C ASN A 1027 17.71 4.89 -49.22
N GLY A 1028 18.38 4.62 -50.34
CA GLY A 1028 19.42 3.58 -50.42
C GLY A 1028 18.87 2.17 -50.19
N SER A 1029 17.57 1.94 -50.47
CA SER A 1029 16.91 0.67 -50.29
C SER A 1029 17.20 -0.30 -51.45
N ASP A 1030 16.97 -1.60 -51.23
CA ASP A 1030 17.27 -2.63 -52.23
C ASP A 1030 16.34 -2.50 -53.46
N PRO A 1031 16.85 -2.05 -54.63
CA PRO A 1031 16.00 -1.73 -55.78
C PRO A 1031 15.33 -2.97 -56.37
N LEU A 1032 16.00 -4.12 -56.31
CA LEU A 1032 15.51 -5.40 -56.82
C LEU A 1032 14.28 -5.88 -56.05
N LYS A 1033 14.31 -5.74 -54.72
CA LYS A 1033 13.19 -6.11 -53.86
C LYS A 1033 11.95 -5.26 -54.13
N TRP A 1034 12.10 -3.94 -54.24
CA TRP A 1034 10.96 -3.04 -54.47
C TRP A 1034 10.41 -3.14 -55.89
N ALA A 1035 11.24 -3.38 -56.89
CA ALA A 1035 10.81 -3.68 -58.26
C ALA A 1035 9.95 -4.96 -58.30
N SER A 1036 10.36 -6.02 -57.60
CA SER A 1036 9.57 -7.26 -57.52
C SER A 1036 8.19 -7.06 -56.87
N LEU A 1037 8.09 -6.25 -55.81
CA LEU A 1037 6.84 -5.92 -55.13
C LEU A 1037 5.93 -5.02 -55.97
N PHE A 1038 6.52 -4.09 -56.72
CA PHE A 1038 5.79 -3.25 -57.65
C PHE A 1038 5.20 -4.07 -58.80
N ASN A 1039 5.99 -4.96 -59.40
CA ASN A 1039 5.55 -5.88 -60.45
C ASN A 1039 4.46 -6.85 -59.95
N LEU A 1040 4.51 -7.26 -58.68
CA LEU A 1040 3.43 -8.01 -58.04
C LEU A 1040 2.12 -7.18 -57.94
N ALA A 1041 2.21 -5.91 -57.55
CA ALA A 1041 1.04 -5.03 -57.49
C ALA A 1041 0.44 -4.81 -58.90
N CYS A 1042 1.27 -4.60 -59.92
CA CYS A 1042 0.84 -4.54 -61.32
C CYS A 1042 0.10 -5.80 -61.74
N ALA A 1043 0.66 -6.98 -61.43
CA ALA A 1043 0.02 -8.25 -61.74
C ALA A 1043 -1.35 -8.40 -61.08
N GLN A 1044 -1.50 -7.96 -59.84
CA GLN A 1044 -2.79 -7.96 -59.16
C GLN A 1044 -3.80 -7.05 -59.85
N CYS A 1045 -3.41 -5.83 -60.24
CA CYS A 1045 -4.29 -4.94 -61.00
C CYS A 1045 -4.77 -5.60 -62.30
N PHE A 1046 -3.86 -6.19 -63.07
CA PHE A 1046 -4.22 -6.88 -64.31
C PHE A 1046 -5.14 -8.09 -64.09
N ILE A 1047 -4.99 -8.83 -62.99
CA ILE A 1047 -5.92 -9.91 -62.62
C ILE A 1047 -7.32 -9.36 -62.33
N TRP A 1048 -7.42 -8.21 -61.67
CA TRP A 1048 -8.70 -7.56 -61.39
C TRP A 1048 -9.40 -7.05 -62.66
N ASP A 1049 -8.61 -6.57 -63.63
CA ASP A 1049 -9.10 -6.14 -64.95
C ASP A 1049 -9.33 -7.31 -65.93
N GLU A 1050 -9.20 -8.55 -65.45
CA GLU A 1050 -9.25 -9.81 -66.22
C GLU A 1050 -8.21 -9.95 -67.36
N ASP A 1051 -7.16 -9.14 -67.39
CA ASP A 1051 -6.01 -9.27 -68.31
C ASP A 1051 -4.93 -10.21 -67.75
N PHE A 1052 -5.21 -11.51 -67.82
CA PHE A 1052 -4.28 -12.54 -67.33
C PHE A 1052 -2.97 -12.61 -68.11
N ALA A 1053 -2.92 -12.16 -69.37
CA ALA A 1053 -1.71 -12.20 -70.18
C ALA A 1053 -0.68 -11.15 -69.72
N SER A 1054 -1.14 -9.93 -69.41
CA SER A 1054 -0.29 -8.90 -68.81
C SER A 1054 0.08 -9.25 -67.37
N ALA A 1055 -0.82 -9.89 -66.62
CA ALA A 1055 -0.53 -10.40 -65.28
C ALA A 1055 0.60 -11.44 -65.26
N GLU A 1056 0.61 -12.40 -66.20
CA GLU A 1056 1.68 -13.40 -66.31
C GLU A 1056 3.03 -12.74 -66.59
N LYS A 1057 3.10 -11.79 -67.53
CA LYS A 1057 4.33 -11.05 -67.84
C LYS A 1057 4.89 -10.31 -66.62
N ALA A 1058 4.03 -9.59 -65.88
CA ALA A 1058 4.42 -8.87 -64.68
C ALA A 1058 4.92 -9.82 -63.56
N LEU A 1059 4.28 -10.97 -63.38
CA LEU A 1059 4.72 -11.99 -62.42
C LEU A 1059 6.05 -12.64 -62.82
N VAL A 1060 6.28 -12.85 -64.12
CA VAL A 1060 7.55 -13.37 -64.63
C VAL A 1060 8.67 -12.35 -64.44
N GLN A 1061 8.41 -11.06 -64.65
CA GLN A 1061 9.36 -9.98 -64.35
C GLN A 1061 9.68 -9.90 -62.86
N ALA A 1062 8.65 -9.94 -61.99
CA ALA A 1062 8.83 -10.04 -60.55
C ALA A 1062 9.66 -11.27 -60.15
N CYS A 1063 9.59 -12.36 -60.94
CA CYS A 1063 10.37 -13.57 -60.71
C CYS A 1063 11.82 -13.50 -61.20
N ALA A 1064 12.14 -12.61 -62.14
CA ALA A 1064 13.48 -12.46 -62.71
C ALA A 1064 14.38 -11.54 -61.86
N GLU A 1065 13.78 -10.65 -61.09
CA GLU A 1065 14.47 -9.53 -60.44
C GLU A 1065 14.95 -9.81 -59.00
N GLY A 1066 15.00 -11.06 -58.50
CA GLY A 1066 15.54 -11.32 -57.16
C GLY A 1066 15.39 -12.75 -56.62
N ASP A 1067 15.67 -12.95 -55.32
CA ASP A 1067 15.43 -14.23 -54.63
C ASP A 1067 13.92 -14.43 -54.41
N THR A 1068 13.30 -14.99 -55.43
CA THR A 1068 11.84 -15.10 -55.59
C THR A 1068 11.11 -15.69 -54.39
N ASP A 1069 10.14 -14.96 -53.85
CA ASP A 1069 9.24 -15.45 -52.80
C ASP A 1069 8.34 -16.57 -53.35
N SER A 1070 8.11 -17.58 -52.51
CA SER A 1070 7.16 -18.67 -52.76
C SER A 1070 5.75 -18.19 -53.13
N CYS A 1071 5.30 -17.04 -52.61
CA CYS A 1071 3.97 -16.49 -52.91
C CYS A 1071 3.85 -15.96 -54.35
N ILE A 1072 4.90 -15.31 -54.87
CA ILE A 1072 4.93 -14.78 -56.24
C ILE A 1072 4.97 -15.95 -57.24
N LEU A 1073 5.75 -16.99 -56.93
CA LEU A 1073 5.80 -18.23 -57.72
C LEU A 1073 4.47 -18.98 -57.70
N PHE A 1074 3.77 -19.00 -56.55
CA PHE A 1074 2.44 -19.58 -56.44
C PHE A 1074 1.42 -18.83 -57.31
N LEU A 1075 1.40 -17.49 -57.23
CA LEU A 1075 0.51 -16.66 -58.06
C LEU A 1075 0.82 -16.82 -59.55
N SER A 1076 2.09 -16.84 -59.94
CA SER A 1076 2.52 -17.12 -61.33
C SER A 1076 2.02 -18.49 -61.80
N GLY A 1077 2.09 -19.51 -60.93
CA GLY A 1077 1.57 -20.83 -61.22
C GLY A 1077 0.05 -20.87 -61.40
N ALA A 1078 -0.68 -20.17 -60.52
CA ALA A 1078 -2.14 -20.09 -60.58
C ALA A 1078 -2.64 -19.30 -61.80
N THR A 1079 -2.02 -18.17 -62.14
CA THR A 1079 -2.38 -17.40 -63.34
C THR A 1079 -2.12 -18.20 -64.62
N CYS A 1080 -1.02 -18.95 -64.69
CA CYS A 1080 -0.77 -19.86 -65.81
C CYS A 1080 -1.85 -20.96 -65.94
N MET A 1081 -2.38 -21.49 -64.83
CA MET A 1081 -3.51 -22.44 -64.84
C MET A 1081 -4.79 -21.79 -65.37
N GLU A 1082 -5.11 -20.58 -64.93
CA GLU A 1082 -6.28 -19.82 -65.42
C GLU A 1082 -6.16 -19.50 -66.92
N ILE A 1083 -4.99 -19.11 -67.41
CA ILE A 1083 -4.76 -18.87 -68.84
C ILE A 1083 -4.94 -20.15 -69.63
N ALA A 1084 -4.39 -21.27 -69.15
CA ALA A 1084 -4.55 -22.56 -69.79
C ALA A 1084 -6.02 -23.00 -69.86
N TRP A 1085 -6.79 -22.70 -68.81
CA TRP A 1085 -8.21 -23.06 -68.72
C TRP A 1085 -9.10 -22.16 -69.59
N ARG A 1086 -9.00 -20.83 -69.46
CA ARG A 1086 -9.86 -19.87 -70.19
C ARG A 1086 -9.58 -19.83 -71.69
N PHE A 1087 -8.31 -19.94 -72.09
CA PHE A 1087 -7.88 -19.76 -73.49
C PHE A 1087 -7.45 -21.06 -74.17
N ALA A 1088 -7.69 -22.23 -73.54
CA ALA A 1088 -7.31 -23.55 -74.05
C ALA A 1088 -5.84 -23.64 -74.52
N ALA A 1089 -4.93 -23.07 -73.74
CA ALA A 1089 -3.51 -22.95 -74.09
C ALA A 1089 -2.65 -23.95 -73.28
N PRO A 1090 -2.47 -25.20 -73.74
CA PRO A 1090 -1.85 -26.28 -72.96
C PRO A 1090 -0.39 -26.03 -72.60
N GLN A 1091 0.31 -25.19 -73.37
CA GLN A 1091 1.69 -24.76 -73.12
C GLN A 1091 1.88 -24.04 -71.77
N PHE A 1092 0.82 -23.44 -71.20
CA PHE A 1092 0.89 -22.80 -69.89
C PHE A 1092 0.76 -23.78 -68.72
N ILE A 1093 0.25 -25.01 -68.94
CA ILE A 1093 0.14 -26.04 -67.89
C ILE A 1093 1.52 -26.51 -67.44
N SER A 1094 2.48 -26.65 -68.36
CA SER A 1094 3.86 -27.02 -68.03
C SER A 1094 4.60 -25.91 -67.27
N ARG A 1095 4.35 -24.64 -67.63
CA ARG A 1095 4.85 -23.47 -66.89
C ARG A 1095 4.24 -23.37 -65.50
N ALA A 1096 2.93 -23.60 -65.38
CA ALA A 1096 2.24 -23.64 -64.10
C ALA A 1096 2.83 -24.70 -63.17
N ALA A 1097 3.00 -25.93 -63.66
CA ALA A 1097 3.59 -27.03 -62.89
C ALA A 1097 5.02 -26.71 -62.43
N TYR A 1098 5.82 -26.05 -63.28
CA TYR A 1098 7.17 -25.61 -62.94
C TYR A 1098 7.16 -24.55 -61.81
N SER A 1099 6.37 -23.48 -61.96
CA SER A 1099 6.28 -22.39 -60.98
C SER A 1099 5.75 -22.88 -59.62
N LEU A 1100 4.69 -23.70 -59.62
CA LEU A 1100 4.10 -24.27 -58.40
C LEU A 1100 5.07 -25.22 -57.67
N ARG A 1101 5.85 -26.02 -58.42
CA ARG A 1101 6.88 -26.89 -57.83
C ARG A 1101 7.99 -26.07 -57.18
N LYS A 1102 8.43 -24.99 -57.84
CA LYS A 1102 9.44 -24.07 -57.31
C LYS A 1102 8.93 -23.33 -56.07
N ALA A 1103 7.66 -22.95 -56.07
CA ALA A 1103 7.00 -22.35 -54.90
C ALA A 1103 7.04 -23.31 -53.69
N GLN A 1104 6.70 -24.59 -53.89
CA GLN A 1104 6.73 -25.61 -52.84
C GLN A 1104 8.13 -25.91 -52.31
N GLN A 1105 9.16 -25.89 -53.17
CA GLN A 1105 10.55 -26.12 -52.77
C GLN A 1105 11.13 -24.95 -51.97
N LYS A 1106 10.73 -23.72 -52.30
CA LYS A 1106 11.17 -22.51 -51.59
C LYS A 1106 10.38 -22.23 -50.32
N SER A 1107 9.16 -22.72 -50.21
CA SER A 1107 8.32 -22.50 -49.02
C SER A 1107 8.86 -23.30 -47.83
N LEU A 1108 9.24 -22.61 -46.75
CA LEU A 1108 9.69 -23.20 -45.48
C LEU A 1108 8.55 -23.91 -44.72
N ALA A 1109 7.30 -23.54 -45.00
CA ALA A 1109 6.09 -24.20 -44.53
C ALA A 1109 5.27 -24.66 -45.74
N SER A 1110 4.53 -25.76 -45.61
CA SER A 1110 3.67 -26.27 -46.68
C SER A 1110 2.58 -25.27 -47.03
N LEU A 1111 2.65 -24.68 -48.23
CA LEU A 1111 1.63 -23.77 -48.74
C LEU A 1111 0.32 -24.53 -48.98
N PRO A 1112 -0.79 -24.15 -48.30
CA PRO A 1112 -2.10 -24.71 -48.59
C PRO A 1112 -2.53 -24.34 -50.03
N ILE A 1113 -3.28 -25.21 -50.71
CA ILE A 1113 -3.79 -25.09 -52.09
C ILE A 1113 -2.71 -25.28 -53.18
N ALA A 1114 -1.44 -24.95 -52.89
CA ALA A 1114 -0.35 -25.09 -53.86
C ALA A 1114 -0.12 -26.53 -54.33
N SER A 1115 -0.21 -27.51 -53.42
CA SER A 1115 -0.01 -28.92 -53.77
C SER A 1115 -1.22 -29.46 -54.54
N MET A 1116 -2.42 -28.96 -54.25
CA MET A 1116 -3.64 -29.25 -55.01
C MET A 1116 -3.55 -28.77 -56.47
N LEU A 1117 -3.19 -27.49 -56.69
CA LEU A 1117 -3.04 -26.93 -58.03
C LEU A 1117 -1.93 -27.63 -58.82
N LEU A 1118 -0.84 -28.00 -58.13
CA LEU A 1118 0.24 -28.78 -58.74
C LEU A 1118 -0.23 -30.18 -59.12
N ALA A 1119 -1.06 -30.82 -58.29
CA ALA A 1119 -1.68 -32.10 -58.64
C ALA A 1119 -2.53 -31.96 -59.91
N GLN A 1120 -3.40 -30.95 -59.97
CA GLN A 1120 -4.26 -30.69 -61.14
C GLN A 1120 -3.43 -30.44 -62.42
N ALA A 1121 -2.36 -29.66 -62.34
CA ALA A 1121 -1.46 -29.41 -63.47
C ALA A 1121 -0.78 -30.71 -63.95
N GLU A 1122 -0.20 -31.50 -63.05
CA GLU A 1122 0.48 -32.77 -63.38
C GLU A 1122 -0.50 -33.84 -63.90
N GLY A 1123 -1.74 -33.86 -63.38
CA GLY A 1123 -2.81 -34.72 -63.88
C GLY A 1123 -3.24 -34.34 -65.30
N SER A 1124 -3.34 -33.03 -65.59
CA SER A 1124 -3.65 -32.50 -66.93
C SER A 1124 -2.54 -32.79 -67.95
N LEU A 1125 -1.29 -32.94 -67.48
CA LEU A 1125 -0.15 -33.40 -68.28
C LEU A 1125 -0.08 -34.94 -68.41
N GLY A 1126 -1.05 -35.67 -67.86
CA GLY A 1126 -1.16 -37.13 -67.96
C GLY A 1126 -0.37 -37.93 -66.92
N SER A 1127 0.21 -37.29 -65.90
CA SER A 1127 1.03 -37.97 -64.89
C SER A 1127 0.24 -38.38 -63.64
N LYS A 1128 -0.36 -39.59 -63.68
CA LYS A 1128 -1.16 -40.13 -62.57
C LYS A 1128 -0.37 -40.22 -61.24
N THR A 1129 0.87 -40.72 -61.27
CA THR A 1129 1.68 -40.92 -60.06
C THR A 1129 2.04 -39.62 -59.35
N LYS A 1130 2.27 -38.53 -60.09
CA LYS A 1130 2.56 -37.22 -59.53
C LYS A 1130 1.31 -36.53 -58.99
N TRP A 1131 0.16 -36.73 -59.66
CA TRP A 1131 -1.14 -36.27 -59.17
C TRP A 1131 -1.46 -36.85 -57.78
N GLU A 1132 -1.34 -38.16 -57.59
CA GLU A 1132 -1.58 -38.82 -56.29
C GLU A 1132 -0.64 -38.32 -55.20
N LYS A 1133 0.66 -38.20 -55.51
CA LYS A 1133 1.68 -37.72 -54.56
C LYS A 1133 1.35 -36.32 -54.03
N ASN A 1134 0.98 -35.40 -54.92
CA ASN A 1134 0.75 -34.01 -54.58
C ASN A 1134 -0.56 -33.81 -53.78
N LEU A 1135 -1.60 -34.61 -54.04
CA LEU A 1135 -2.81 -34.61 -53.23
C LEU A 1135 -2.57 -35.11 -51.79
N ARG A 1136 -1.72 -36.13 -51.60
CA ARG A 1136 -1.31 -36.57 -50.26
C ARG A 1136 -0.53 -35.50 -49.50
N LEU A 1137 0.33 -34.75 -50.21
CA LEU A 1137 1.05 -33.62 -49.63
C LEU A 1137 0.10 -32.48 -49.24
N GLU A 1138 -0.95 -32.23 -50.03
CA GLU A 1138 -2.00 -31.27 -49.70
C GLU A 1138 -2.73 -31.63 -48.40
N TRP A 1139 -3.04 -32.90 -48.17
CA TRP A 1139 -3.69 -33.32 -46.91
C TRP A 1139 -2.87 -32.96 -45.66
N LEU A 1140 -1.55 -33.04 -45.77
CA LEU A 1140 -0.60 -32.72 -44.71
C LEU A 1140 -0.30 -31.22 -44.61
N SER A 1141 -0.62 -30.42 -45.64
CA SER A 1141 -0.33 -28.99 -45.65
C SER A 1141 -1.27 -28.18 -44.76
N TRP A 1142 -2.46 -28.73 -44.46
CA TRP A 1142 -3.46 -28.10 -43.61
C TRP A 1142 -3.41 -28.62 -42.17
N PRO A 1143 -3.49 -27.72 -41.15
CA PRO A 1143 -3.77 -28.15 -39.79
C PRO A 1143 -5.18 -28.76 -39.72
N PRO A 1144 -5.42 -29.73 -38.83
CA PRO A 1144 -6.64 -30.55 -38.83
C PRO A 1144 -7.94 -29.72 -38.71
N GLU A 1145 -7.88 -28.57 -38.04
CA GLU A 1145 -9.02 -27.67 -37.79
C GLU A 1145 -9.40 -26.79 -38.98
N LEU A 1146 -8.48 -26.53 -39.93
CA LEU A 1146 -8.69 -25.59 -41.04
C LEU A 1146 -8.83 -26.27 -42.42
N ARG A 1147 -8.92 -27.60 -42.46
CA ARG A 1147 -9.01 -28.33 -43.73
C ARG A 1147 -10.29 -27.96 -44.50
N PRO A 1148 -10.19 -27.45 -45.74
CA PRO A 1148 -11.35 -27.04 -46.52
C PRO A 1148 -12.11 -28.25 -47.08
N ALA A 1149 -13.40 -28.06 -47.34
CA ALA A 1149 -14.28 -29.09 -47.90
C ALA A 1149 -13.74 -29.72 -49.20
N GLU A 1150 -13.09 -28.92 -50.06
CA GLU A 1150 -12.53 -29.41 -51.33
C GLU A 1150 -11.41 -30.43 -51.14
N VAL A 1151 -10.63 -30.35 -50.05
CA VAL A 1151 -9.57 -31.33 -49.76
C VAL A 1151 -10.20 -32.67 -49.36
N TYR A 1152 -11.26 -32.68 -48.54
CA TYR A 1152 -12.03 -33.88 -48.22
C TYR A 1152 -12.70 -34.48 -49.48
N PHE A 1153 -13.20 -33.62 -50.35
CA PHE A 1153 -13.72 -34.05 -51.65
C PHE A 1153 -12.62 -34.72 -52.47
N GLN A 1154 -11.44 -34.13 -52.66
CA GLN A 1154 -10.42 -34.77 -53.49
C GLN A 1154 -9.87 -36.08 -52.89
N MET A 1155 -9.88 -36.23 -51.56
CA MET A 1155 -9.55 -37.51 -50.92
C MET A 1155 -10.56 -38.64 -51.23
N HIS A 1156 -11.82 -38.32 -51.57
CA HIS A 1156 -12.79 -39.35 -51.99
C HIS A 1156 -12.41 -39.99 -53.33
N LEU A 1157 -11.87 -39.20 -54.27
CA LEU A 1157 -11.43 -39.66 -55.59
C LEU A 1157 -10.24 -40.60 -55.48
N LEU A 1158 -9.30 -40.25 -54.59
CA LEU A 1158 -8.15 -41.07 -54.23
C LEU A 1158 -8.56 -42.40 -53.60
N ALA A 1159 -9.47 -42.36 -52.61
CA ALA A 1159 -10.01 -43.55 -51.96
C ALA A 1159 -10.74 -44.48 -52.95
N GLY A 1160 -11.55 -43.92 -53.87
CA GLY A 1160 -12.31 -44.70 -54.86
C GLY A 1160 -11.46 -45.45 -55.90
N GLN A 1161 -10.22 -45.00 -56.16
CA GLN A 1161 -9.30 -45.66 -57.10
C GLN A 1161 -8.41 -46.73 -56.46
N SER A 1162 -8.37 -46.79 -55.13
CA SER A 1162 -7.47 -47.66 -54.34
C SER A 1162 -7.99 -49.08 -54.09
N SER A 1163 -9.21 -49.42 -54.54
CA SER A 1163 -9.89 -50.71 -54.28
C SER A 1163 -9.29 -51.93 -55.00
N ALA A 1164 -8.23 -51.76 -55.80
CA ALA A 1164 -7.60 -52.83 -56.57
C ALA A 1164 -6.08 -52.93 -56.32
N ALA A 1165 -5.65 -53.15 -55.07
CA ALA A 1165 -4.37 -53.79 -54.73
C ALA A 1165 -4.23 -54.02 -53.22
N THR A 1166 -4.37 -55.27 -52.78
CA THR A 1166 -3.99 -55.74 -51.44
C THR A 1166 -2.51 -56.11 -51.38
N SER A 1167 -1.73 -55.47 -50.50
CA SER A 1167 -0.75 -56.13 -49.59
C SER A 1167 0.08 -55.10 -48.82
N GLN A 1168 -0.09 -55.11 -47.49
CA GLN A 1168 0.80 -54.75 -46.37
C GLN A 1168 1.91 -53.68 -46.52
N GLN A 1169 1.99 -52.85 -45.47
CA GLN A 1169 3.03 -51.86 -45.11
C GLN A 1169 2.91 -50.45 -45.71
N ASN A 1170 1.76 -49.82 -45.49
CA ASN A 1170 1.60 -48.50 -44.90
C ASN A 1170 0.09 -48.22 -44.87
N GLN A 1171 -0.49 -47.91 -43.71
CA GLN A 1171 -1.88 -47.42 -43.65
C GLN A 1171 -1.93 -46.06 -44.36
N LEU A 1172 -2.16 -46.07 -45.68
CA LEU A 1172 -2.35 -44.86 -46.46
C LEU A 1172 -3.63 -44.16 -45.96
N MET A 1173 -3.54 -42.86 -45.64
CA MET A 1173 -4.61 -42.07 -44.99
C MET A 1173 -5.98 -42.20 -45.69
N GLU A 1174 -5.97 -42.31 -47.01
CA GLU A 1174 -7.11 -42.54 -47.90
C GLU A 1174 -7.87 -43.86 -47.66
N THR A 1175 -7.23 -44.88 -47.06
CA THR A 1175 -7.85 -46.18 -46.70
C THR A 1175 -8.54 -46.19 -45.33
N LEU A 1176 -8.41 -45.11 -44.54
CA LEU A 1176 -8.98 -45.03 -43.18
C LEU A 1176 -10.50 -44.81 -43.17
N GLN A 1177 -11.08 -44.32 -44.27
CA GLN A 1177 -12.52 -44.07 -44.40
C GLN A 1177 -13.01 -44.46 -45.79
N SER A 1178 -14.27 -44.88 -45.89
CA SER A 1178 -14.90 -45.17 -47.19
C SER A 1178 -15.00 -43.89 -48.03
N PRO A 1179 -14.97 -44.00 -49.38
CA PRO A 1179 -15.15 -42.86 -50.28
C PRO A 1179 -16.40 -42.02 -49.94
N GLU A 1180 -17.49 -42.67 -49.56
CA GLU A 1180 -18.73 -42.04 -49.09
C GLU A 1180 -18.53 -41.16 -47.84
N ARG A 1181 -17.76 -41.64 -46.85
CA ARG A 1181 -17.50 -40.88 -45.61
C ARG A 1181 -16.65 -39.63 -45.86
N TRP A 1182 -15.66 -39.73 -46.75
CA TRP A 1182 -14.88 -38.58 -47.19
C TRP A 1182 -15.78 -37.52 -47.84
N LEU A 1183 -16.68 -37.97 -48.71
CA LEU A 1183 -17.62 -37.11 -49.41
C LEU A 1183 -18.67 -36.47 -48.49
N LEU A 1184 -19.22 -37.23 -47.54
CA LEU A 1184 -20.17 -36.72 -46.55
C LEU A 1184 -19.55 -35.65 -45.64
N ARG A 1185 -18.27 -35.79 -45.28
CA ARG A 1185 -17.54 -34.75 -44.54
C ARG A 1185 -17.32 -33.49 -45.36
N ALA A 1186 -17.03 -33.61 -46.66
CA ALA A 1186 -16.96 -32.46 -47.56
C ALA A 1186 -18.30 -31.72 -47.63
N ILE A 1187 -19.41 -32.46 -47.74
CA ILE A 1187 -20.77 -31.90 -47.74
C ILE A 1187 -21.09 -31.21 -46.41
N HIS A 1188 -20.73 -31.81 -45.27
CA HIS A 1188 -20.96 -31.20 -43.96
C HIS A 1188 -20.20 -29.87 -43.81
N LEU A 1189 -18.97 -29.79 -44.33
CA LEU A 1189 -18.16 -28.57 -44.27
C LEU A 1189 -18.62 -27.50 -45.27
N ASN A 1190 -19.18 -27.89 -46.42
CA ASN A 1190 -19.72 -26.95 -47.40
C ASN A 1190 -20.96 -27.51 -48.10
N PRO A 1191 -22.15 -27.42 -47.47
CA PRO A 1191 -23.37 -28.04 -47.98
C PRO A 1191 -23.96 -27.32 -49.21
N SER A 1192 -23.50 -26.11 -49.53
CA SER A 1192 -24.00 -25.34 -50.66
C SER A 1192 -23.42 -25.78 -52.02
N CYS A 1193 -22.35 -26.58 -52.03
CA CYS A 1193 -21.68 -26.99 -53.26
C CYS A 1193 -22.43 -28.14 -53.96
N SER A 1194 -23.13 -27.83 -55.05
CA SER A 1194 -23.92 -28.81 -55.83
C SER A 1194 -23.08 -29.96 -56.41
N ARG A 1195 -21.78 -29.75 -56.64
CA ARG A 1195 -20.84 -30.77 -57.14
C ARG A 1195 -20.71 -31.94 -56.18
N TYR A 1196 -20.67 -31.68 -54.87
CA TYR A 1196 -20.48 -32.73 -53.86
C TYR A 1196 -21.73 -33.62 -53.74
N TRP A 1197 -22.91 -33.00 -53.79
CA TRP A 1197 -24.18 -33.72 -53.80
C TRP A 1197 -24.38 -34.57 -55.05
N LYS A 1198 -24.00 -34.07 -56.24
CA LYS A 1198 -24.03 -34.86 -57.49
C LYS A 1198 -23.11 -36.07 -57.43
N ALA A 1199 -21.91 -35.92 -56.87
CA ALA A 1199 -20.98 -37.04 -56.69
C ALA A 1199 -21.52 -38.09 -55.68
N LEU A 1200 -22.24 -37.65 -54.64
CA LEU A 1200 -22.83 -38.56 -53.65
C LEU A 1200 -23.96 -39.38 -54.29
N LEU A 1201 -24.79 -38.74 -55.10
CA LEU A 1201 -25.82 -39.42 -55.89
C LEU A 1201 -25.21 -40.48 -56.82
N GLN A 1202 -24.11 -40.16 -57.51
CA GLN A 1202 -23.43 -41.12 -58.39
C GLN A 1202 -22.85 -42.33 -57.63
N LEU A 1203 -22.35 -42.14 -56.40
CA LEU A 1203 -21.86 -43.22 -55.55
C LEU A 1203 -22.97 -44.07 -54.91
N MET A 1204 -24.21 -43.57 -54.83
CA MET A 1204 -25.37 -44.33 -54.30
C MET A 1204 -26.10 -45.15 -55.37
N TYR A 1205 -25.88 -44.88 -56.66
CA TYR A 1205 -26.48 -45.61 -57.79
C TYR A 1205 -25.57 -46.71 -58.36
N VAL A 1206 -24.31 -46.78 -57.91
CA VAL A 1206 -23.29 -47.80 -58.21
C VAL A 1206 -23.13 -48.67 -56.98
#